data_AF-A0A954R351-F1
#
_entry.id   AF-A0A954R351-F1
#
_cell.length_a   1.000
_cell.length_b   1.000
_cell.length_c   1.000
_cell.angle_alpha   90.00
_cell.angle_beta   90.00
_cell.angle_gamma   90.00
#
_symmetry.space_group_name_H-M   'P 1'
#
loop_
_entity.id
_entity.type
_entity.pdbx_description
1 polymer ?
#
loop_
_entity_poly.entity_id
_entity_poly.type
_entity_poly.pdbx_seq_one_letter_code
_entity_poly.pdbx_strand_id
1 'polypeptide(L)'
;MRRNRLRRVLLETLERRELLAADFMGLVDYQATSTLTAQQQTPLAFGSLADDPTAGYNVTNFLDSQLGSSSGDLTSRPWFPLIEESYNQWSQSLQLQSTTTVSSGLIAEGEGGMVAEGEAGGPRLLSVAPNSGDIFTFNNTNRLSEAPTELVFRFDGSSDLDAATLAGGIRVTRAGGDGAFGDANDTTLVPGYLGFGDNNRVVVLRFASALQDDLYRVELIGEDNAAQGLTAIKNAAGLKLQTRAIDATPADLTRDSVVFDLELGAQIVAVVPQPVDRVGGVLTPRRDVIRVYFNNDDLYSTAVTTGAVTPNPTVVDPSFYQLILTNDTVEPGDDRVFAPTSIHYDPASDMAELTFASAIDQLAGAGTYRLRVGSRDAVVSTTNPQTVATLSPADPAGNIGNAMPLGSLTGAFSTVINQSIITTSTAALPLDFPGSMLDPGHRDIKDESHLNSGGDSNPGISQRSYNFAFNRPYGTDAVGRPVNTSITPDQVARVREIFEYYSELLGIDFVETEASGLTVVVGDLFPNGATSAPGGVAGIAGGSLAIMDGADTWDNSFGASFFTTAMHEIGHLLGLGHTYCLPPGTIMGTEDALADPNPGLGGVEFYFPGDADVLHGQYLYRPDNRDVDTYSFTIPAGQAGRLTAETIAERLPNSSNLDTVLTLMKQKPGGGAEVIASNNDNQSFDSFVSADLTEGTYFISVTGKGNEDFDPVIPNTGSGATSQGVYQLKLDFKPTIAGGGLKFTIEDTSGTALDGDGDGLAGGNFNFWFRTAAPLGVATAGQPKTIFVDKSFTGSQTGALLGSPAQPINTLDFSKWPAGLLLPGDVLRVTGGVGPLATRPAYEIGRGGVGNAILSDGLTLEVPQGVTMMIEAGAILKLQGSRISTGSLSASINKSMSALQVLGTPSEQVRFTSYRDETQGKDTNPLTTTPGSGDWGGIDFHEDVDRREGLGSYERKGIFLNYVSNADIRYGGGQITVS
;
A
#
# COMPACT_ATOMS: atom_id res chain seq x y z
N MET A 1 -5.04 -39.01 1.03
CA MET A 1 -5.79 -37.73 1.14
C MET A 1 -5.75 -37.14 2.55
N ARG A 2 -6.38 -37.73 3.59
CA ARG A 2 -6.33 -37.19 4.98
C ARG A 2 -4.90 -36.95 5.53
N ARG A 3 -3.96 -37.86 5.26
CA ARG A 3 -2.54 -37.75 5.67
C ARG A 3 -1.77 -36.61 5.00
N ASN A 4 -2.14 -36.23 3.77
CA ASN A 4 -1.49 -35.14 3.03
C ASN A 4 -2.14 -33.78 3.34
N ARG A 5 -3.46 -33.76 3.61
CA ARG A 5 -4.17 -32.57 4.14
C ARG A 5 -3.64 -32.19 5.52
N LEU A 6 -3.47 -33.16 6.43
CA LEU A 6 -2.89 -32.89 7.75
C LEU A 6 -1.43 -32.43 7.68
N ARG A 7 -0.62 -33.00 6.77
CA ARG A 7 0.76 -32.57 6.53
C ARG A 7 0.84 -31.12 6.02
N ARG A 8 -0.08 -30.74 5.11
CA ARG A 8 -0.22 -29.37 4.61
C ARG A 8 -0.62 -28.40 5.72
N VAL A 9 -1.63 -28.74 6.53
CA VAL A 9 -2.07 -27.93 7.69
C VAL A 9 -0.94 -27.79 8.73
N LEU A 10 -0.16 -28.84 9.00
CA LEU A 10 0.95 -28.77 9.96
C LEU A 10 2.08 -27.86 9.45
N LEU A 11 2.40 -27.93 8.15
CA LEU A 11 3.40 -27.06 7.51
C LEU A 11 2.92 -25.60 7.48
N GLU A 12 1.66 -25.36 7.11
CA GLU A 12 1.03 -24.02 7.10
C GLU A 12 0.96 -23.41 8.51
N THR A 13 0.74 -24.22 9.55
CA THR A 13 0.68 -23.76 10.95
C THR A 13 2.08 -23.44 11.50
N LEU A 14 3.12 -24.17 11.06
CA LEU A 14 4.52 -23.90 11.42
C LEU A 14 5.11 -22.72 10.65
N GLU A 15 4.64 -22.47 9.42
CA GLU A 15 5.05 -21.31 8.60
C GLU A 15 4.43 -19.99 9.10
N ARG A 16 3.25 -20.01 9.75
CA ARG A 16 2.50 -18.83 10.21
C ARG A 16 2.90 -18.23 11.58
N ARG A 17 4.09 -18.54 12.13
CA ARG A 17 4.66 -18.09 13.43
C ARG A 17 3.75 -17.25 14.36
N GLU A 18 3.22 -17.88 15.40
CA GLU A 18 3.46 -17.55 16.82
C GLU A 18 2.73 -18.58 17.72
N LEU A 19 3.22 -18.76 18.96
CA LEU A 19 2.70 -19.61 20.06
C LEU A 19 2.90 -21.14 20.07
N LEU A 20 3.01 -21.87 18.96
CA LEU A 20 3.21 -23.34 19.03
C LEU A 20 4.68 -23.81 19.06
N ALA A 21 5.65 -22.97 18.64
CA ALA A 21 7.05 -23.39 18.52
C ALA A 21 7.74 -23.66 19.88
N ALA A 22 7.36 -22.95 20.94
CA ALA A 22 7.89 -23.19 22.28
C ALA A 22 7.39 -24.51 22.89
N ASP A 23 6.14 -24.88 22.60
CA ASP A 23 5.50 -26.11 23.08
C ASP A 23 6.02 -27.37 22.36
N PHE A 24 6.51 -27.23 21.12
CA PHE A 24 7.11 -28.33 20.34
C PHE A 24 8.60 -28.56 20.64
N MET A 25 9.35 -27.54 21.05
CA MET A 25 10.78 -27.66 21.40
C MET A 25 11.02 -28.59 22.60
N GLY A 26 10.10 -28.60 23.59
CA GLY A 26 10.21 -29.45 24.78
C GLY A 26 10.16 -30.95 24.51
N LEU A 27 9.59 -31.38 23.37
CA LEU A 27 9.50 -32.80 22.99
C LEU A 27 10.81 -33.35 22.40
N VAL A 28 11.63 -32.47 21.79
CA VAL A 28 12.90 -32.83 21.13
C VAL A 28 14.09 -32.66 22.08
N ASP A 29 14.07 -31.64 22.96
CA ASP A 29 15.14 -31.39 23.94
C ASP A 29 15.24 -32.45 25.06
N TYR A 30 14.20 -33.28 25.23
CA TYR A 30 14.21 -34.41 26.19
C TYR A 30 15.30 -35.45 25.87
N GLN A 31 15.89 -35.44 24.68
CA GLN A 31 17.03 -36.32 24.33
C GLN A 31 18.42 -35.73 24.63
N ALA A 32 18.57 -34.41 24.86
CA ALA A 32 19.89 -33.81 25.05
C ALA A 32 20.51 -34.11 26.44
N THR A 33 19.71 -34.54 27.42
CA THR A 33 20.18 -34.85 28.79
C THR A 33 19.73 -36.23 29.26
N SER A 34 20.34 -37.29 28.74
CA SER A 34 20.16 -38.65 29.27
C SER A 34 21.07 -38.91 30.48
N THR A 35 20.63 -38.53 31.69
CA THR A 35 21.06 -39.16 32.96
C THR A 35 20.07 -38.84 34.09
N LEU A 36 18.88 -39.45 34.06
CA LEU A 36 18.04 -39.54 35.25
C LEU A 36 17.52 -40.98 35.43
N THR A 37 17.77 -41.55 36.60
CA THR A 37 17.35 -42.89 37.03
C THR A 37 15.83 -42.99 37.21
N ALA A 38 15.31 -44.22 37.05
CA ALA A 38 13.90 -44.61 36.92
C ALA A 38 12.93 -44.31 38.09
N GLN A 39 12.98 -43.14 38.75
CA GLN A 39 12.07 -42.80 39.85
C GLN A 39 11.40 -41.42 39.79
N GLN A 40 11.47 -40.68 38.68
CA GLN A 40 10.67 -39.46 38.48
C GLN A 40 9.86 -39.56 37.18
N GLN A 41 8.83 -40.40 37.20
CA GLN A 41 7.71 -40.32 36.26
C GLN A 41 6.60 -39.50 36.91
N THR A 42 6.58 -38.19 36.69
CA THR A 42 5.39 -37.35 36.87
C THR A 42 4.99 -36.79 35.50
N PRO A 43 3.72 -36.91 35.08
CA PRO A 43 3.27 -36.28 33.85
C PRO A 43 3.39 -34.77 33.97
N LEU A 44 3.96 -34.10 32.96
CA LEU A 44 3.92 -32.65 32.85
C LEU A 44 2.45 -32.22 32.68
N ALA A 45 1.90 -31.54 33.69
CA ALA A 45 0.62 -30.86 33.60
C ALA A 45 0.86 -29.44 33.07
N PHE A 46 0.17 -29.07 32.00
CA PHE A 46 0.26 -27.75 31.35
C PHE A 46 -1.07 -26.98 31.54
N GLY A 47 -0.97 -25.67 31.77
CA GLY A 47 -2.10 -24.77 32.10
C GLY A 47 -3.03 -24.47 30.91
N SER A 48 -4.31 -24.22 31.19
CA SER A 48 -5.40 -24.16 30.21
C SER A 48 -5.58 -22.79 29.52
N LEU A 49 -5.99 -22.85 28.24
CA LEU A 49 -6.77 -21.82 27.53
C LEU A 49 -8.23 -22.30 27.47
N ALA A 50 -8.94 -22.33 28.61
CA ALA A 50 -10.40 -22.45 28.75
C ALA A 50 -10.78 -22.55 30.24
N ASP A 51 -11.99 -22.09 30.59
CA ASP A 51 -12.60 -21.91 31.93
C ASP A 51 -12.77 -23.17 32.83
N ASP A 52 -11.94 -24.21 32.71
CA ASP A 52 -11.92 -25.33 33.67
C ASP A 52 -10.47 -25.80 33.97
N PRO A 53 -9.99 -25.65 35.22
CA PRO A 53 -8.61 -25.97 35.61
C PRO A 53 -8.33 -27.47 35.83
N THR A 54 -9.22 -28.40 35.44
CA THR A 54 -9.05 -29.84 35.71
C THR A 54 -8.82 -30.74 34.50
N ALA A 55 -8.82 -30.22 33.26
CA ALA A 55 -8.59 -31.00 32.04
C ALA A 55 -7.22 -30.71 31.39
N GLY A 56 -6.21 -31.56 31.65
CA GLY A 56 -4.89 -31.46 30.99
C GLY A 56 -4.90 -32.05 29.57
N TYR A 57 -4.61 -31.22 28.56
CA TYR A 57 -4.40 -31.68 27.17
C TYR A 57 -3.02 -32.35 27.02
N ASN A 58 -2.99 -33.57 26.46
CA ASN A 58 -1.76 -34.31 26.20
C ASN A 58 -1.59 -34.49 24.68
N VAL A 59 -0.68 -33.70 24.07
CA VAL A 59 -0.36 -33.72 22.64
C VAL A 59 -0.01 -35.12 22.13
N THR A 60 0.63 -35.94 22.96
CA THR A 60 0.96 -37.33 22.61
C THR A 60 -0.30 -38.17 22.40
N ASN A 61 -1.31 -38.01 23.27
CA ASN A 61 -2.59 -38.72 23.15
C ASN A 61 -3.39 -38.24 21.94
N PHE A 62 -3.32 -36.93 21.64
CA PHE A 62 -3.93 -36.38 20.44
C PHE A 62 -3.29 -36.96 19.16
N LEU A 63 -1.96 -36.95 19.07
CA LEU A 63 -1.24 -37.50 17.91
C LEU A 63 -1.40 -39.02 17.77
N ASP A 64 -1.41 -39.76 18.89
CA ASP A 64 -1.72 -41.19 18.89
C ASP A 64 -3.15 -41.47 18.38
N SER A 65 -4.13 -40.62 18.72
CA SER A 65 -5.52 -40.75 18.28
C SER A 65 -5.70 -40.50 16.77
N GLN A 66 -4.92 -39.58 16.20
CA GLN A 66 -5.04 -39.16 14.81
C GLN A 66 -4.14 -39.95 13.85
N LEU A 67 -2.96 -40.38 14.31
CA LEU A 67 -1.90 -40.90 13.45
C LEU A 67 -1.42 -42.30 13.85
N GLY A 68 -2.00 -42.87 14.91
CA GLY A 68 -1.75 -44.22 15.40
C GLY A 68 -0.68 -44.27 16.49
N SER A 69 -0.83 -45.24 17.39
CA SER A 69 0.08 -45.50 18.51
C SER A 69 0.94 -46.75 18.29
N SER A 70 2.01 -46.89 19.07
CA SER A 70 2.83 -48.10 19.14
C SER A 70 3.34 -48.34 20.57
N SER A 71 3.61 -49.59 20.91
CA SER A 71 4.16 -49.95 22.22
C SER A 71 5.68 -49.75 22.23
N GLY A 72 6.15 -48.65 22.82
CA GLY A 72 7.57 -48.28 22.91
C GLY A 72 7.74 -46.82 23.32
N ASP A 73 8.98 -46.33 23.24
CA ASP A 73 9.28 -44.90 23.44
C ASP A 73 8.64 -44.01 22.36
N LEU A 74 8.72 -42.69 22.51
CA LEU A 74 8.14 -41.73 21.57
C LEU A 74 8.70 -41.89 20.14
N THR A 75 9.94 -42.35 19.97
CA THR A 75 10.58 -42.51 18.66
C THR A 75 10.00 -43.68 17.86
N SER A 76 9.44 -44.67 18.57
CA SER A 76 8.77 -45.80 17.93
C SER A 76 7.37 -45.45 17.38
N ARG A 77 6.88 -44.23 17.60
CA ARG A 77 5.52 -43.82 17.21
C ARG A 77 5.44 -43.56 15.69
N PRO A 78 4.36 -43.99 15.02
CA PRO A 78 4.22 -43.85 13.56
C PRO A 78 4.28 -42.41 13.04
N TRP A 79 3.95 -41.43 13.89
CA TRP A 79 3.97 -40.01 13.56
C TRP A 79 5.31 -39.32 13.85
N PHE A 80 6.19 -39.93 14.65
CA PHE A 80 7.43 -39.31 15.11
C PHE A 80 8.40 -38.94 13.97
N PRO A 81 8.64 -39.80 12.96
CA PRO A 81 9.54 -39.47 11.84
C PRO A 81 9.07 -38.27 11.00
N LEU A 82 7.76 -38.02 10.94
CA LEU A 82 7.20 -36.87 10.21
C LEU A 82 7.49 -35.55 10.94
N ILE A 83 7.48 -35.59 12.27
CA ILE A 83 7.80 -34.42 13.11
C ILE A 83 9.30 -34.16 13.07
N GLU A 84 10.12 -35.21 13.14
CA GLU A 84 11.57 -35.12 13.02
C GLU A 84 12.00 -34.58 11.64
N GLU A 85 11.39 -35.04 10.55
CA GLU A 85 11.67 -34.54 9.20
C GLU A 85 11.29 -33.06 9.05
N SER A 86 10.14 -32.65 9.61
CA SER A 86 9.68 -31.26 9.59
C SER A 86 10.60 -30.34 10.42
N TYR A 87 11.05 -30.81 11.59
CA TYR A 87 12.03 -30.10 12.43
C TYR A 87 13.38 -29.96 11.73
N ASN A 88 13.86 -31.02 11.07
CA ASN A 88 15.13 -30.98 10.34
C ASN A 88 15.07 -30.07 9.11
N GLN A 89 13.93 -30.01 8.41
CA GLN A 89 13.71 -29.06 7.30
C GLN A 89 13.65 -27.61 7.81
N TRP A 90 13.00 -27.37 8.94
CA TRP A 90 12.99 -26.07 9.62
C TRP A 90 14.38 -25.66 10.13
N SER A 91 15.16 -26.59 10.69
CA SER A 91 16.55 -26.35 11.10
C SER A 91 17.46 -26.00 9.93
N GLN A 92 17.22 -26.57 8.74
CA GLN A 92 18.05 -26.32 7.55
C GLN A 92 17.74 -24.96 6.91
N SER A 93 16.52 -24.44 7.04
CA SER A 93 16.17 -23.11 6.53
C SER A 93 16.76 -21.95 7.35
N LEU A 94 17.30 -22.24 8.55
CA LEU A 94 17.85 -21.26 9.49
C LEU A 94 19.40 -21.12 9.47
N GLN A 95 20.13 -21.80 8.56
CA GLN A 95 21.59 -21.73 8.39
C GLN A 95 22.45 -21.64 9.68
N LEU A 96 22.07 -22.30 10.77
CA LEU A 96 22.92 -22.42 11.95
C LEU A 96 23.95 -23.54 11.75
N GLN A 97 25.16 -23.19 11.29
CA GLN A 97 26.32 -24.08 11.45
C GLN A 97 26.67 -24.17 12.94
N SER A 98 26.47 -25.34 13.55
CA SER A 98 26.88 -25.59 14.93
C SER A 98 28.38 -25.86 15.01
N THR A 99 29.10 -24.94 15.63
CA THR A 99 30.42 -25.21 16.23
C THR A 99 30.33 -24.97 17.73
N THR A 100 30.10 -26.03 18.50
CA THR A 100 30.21 -25.96 19.97
C THR A 100 31.38 -26.81 20.41
N THR A 101 32.48 -26.15 20.79
CA THR A 101 33.56 -26.75 21.58
C THR A 101 33.17 -26.61 23.05
N VAL A 102 32.99 -27.73 23.75
CA VAL A 102 32.68 -27.75 25.19
C VAL A 102 33.99 -27.62 25.98
N SER A 103 34.15 -26.58 26.79
CA SER A 103 35.15 -26.55 27.87
C SER A 103 34.47 -26.81 29.21
N SER A 104 34.77 -27.95 29.82
CA SER A 104 34.36 -28.34 31.16
C SER A 104 35.20 -27.65 32.25
N GLY A 105 34.56 -27.28 33.36
CA GLY A 105 35.18 -26.89 34.64
C GLY A 105 34.30 -25.86 35.36
N LEU A 106 33.89 -25.97 36.62
CA LEU A 106 34.30 -26.80 37.75
C LEU A 106 33.04 -27.21 38.54
N ILE A 107 33.03 -28.44 39.05
CA ILE A 107 32.12 -28.87 40.12
C ILE A 107 32.91 -28.72 41.43
N ALA A 108 32.39 -27.95 42.38
CA ALA A 108 32.81 -27.99 43.77
C ALA A 108 31.58 -28.33 44.61
N GLU A 109 31.58 -29.54 45.17
CA GLU A 109 30.56 -30.04 46.10
C GLU A 109 30.69 -29.36 47.46
N GLY A 110 29.53 -29.07 48.07
CA GLY A 110 29.41 -28.63 49.46
C GLY A 110 27.95 -28.56 49.88
N GLU A 111 27.47 -29.60 50.56
CA GLU A 111 26.17 -29.64 51.21
C GLU A 111 26.05 -28.51 52.26
N GLY A 112 24.97 -27.73 52.18
CA GLY A 112 24.62 -26.75 53.19
C GLY A 112 23.47 -25.88 52.70
N GLY A 113 22.28 -26.08 53.27
CA GLY A 113 21.10 -25.31 52.91
C GLY A 113 21.34 -23.82 53.02
N MET A 114 21.12 -23.11 51.92
CA MET A 114 20.79 -21.69 51.89
C MET A 114 19.77 -21.47 50.79
N VAL A 115 18.80 -20.63 51.12
CA VAL A 115 17.82 -20.02 50.23
C VAL A 115 18.57 -19.46 49.03
N ALA A 116 18.34 -19.99 47.82
CA ALA A 116 18.70 -19.27 46.62
C ALA A 116 17.69 -18.14 46.46
N GLU A 117 17.96 -17.00 47.10
CA GLU A 117 17.61 -15.73 46.48
C GLU A 117 18.22 -15.79 45.07
N GLY A 118 17.37 -15.82 44.03
CA GLY A 118 17.86 -15.59 42.69
C GLY A 118 18.51 -14.22 42.69
N GLU A 119 19.83 -14.16 42.55
CA GLU A 119 20.53 -12.88 42.36
C GLU A 119 19.84 -12.16 41.21
N ALA A 120 19.22 -11.01 41.51
CA ALA A 120 18.60 -10.19 40.50
C ALA A 120 19.68 -9.79 39.49
N GLY A 121 19.55 -10.25 38.24
CA GLY A 121 20.44 -9.85 37.16
C GLY A 121 20.12 -8.42 36.72
N GLY A 122 21.16 -7.67 36.32
CA GLY A 122 20.94 -6.44 35.56
C GLY A 122 20.22 -6.74 34.24
N PRO A 123 19.52 -5.76 33.63
CA PRO A 123 18.86 -5.98 32.35
C PRO A 123 19.89 -6.36 31.28
N ARG A 124 19.53 -7.21 30.31
CA ARG A 124 20.37 -7.54 29.16
C ARG A 124 19.61 -7.30 27.87
N LEU A 125 20.25 -6.65 26.90
CA LEU A 125 19.66 -6.42 25.60
C LEU A 125 19.57 -7.74 24.83
N LEU A 126 18.37 -8.12 24.40
CA LEU A 126 18.15 -9.28 23.55
C LEU A 126 18.32 -8.92 22.08
N SER A 127 17.55 -7.92 21.63
CA SER A 127 17.43 -7.54 20.22
C SER A 127 17.12 -6.07 20.05
N VAL A 128 17.54 -5.51 18.91
CA VAL A 128 17.07 -4.24 18.37
C VAL A 128 16.42 -4.53 17.03
N ALA A 129 15.17 -4.10 16.85
CA ALA A 129 14.42 -4.32 15.62
C ALA A 129 13.91 -2.98 15.08
N PRO A 130 14.21 -2.63 13.81
CA PRO A 130 13.50 -1.56 13.12
C PRO A 130 12.06 -2.00 12.82
N ASN A 131 11.19 -1.02 12.55
CA ASN A 131 9.88 -1.32 11.95
C ASN A 131 9.97 -1.57 10.43
N SER A 132 11.10 -1.22 9.81
CA SER A 132 11.45 -1.56 8.43
C SER A 132 12.54 -2.64 8.42
N GLY A 133 12.19 -3.86 8.01
CA GLY A 133 13.16 -4.95 7.81
C GLY A 133 13.40 -5.88 9.00
N ASP A 134 14.50 -6.62 8.93
CA ASP A 134 14.85 -7.68 9.88
C ASP A 134 15.48 -7.16 11.19
N ILE A 135 15.47 -8.02 12.21
CA ILE A 135 16.14 -7.76 13.49
C ILE A 135 17.64 -7.54 13.25
N PHE A 136 18.19 -6.49 13.86
CA PHE A 136 19.59 -6.16 13.70
C PHE A 136 20.53 -7.20 14.31
N THR A 137 21.63 -7.43 13.60
CA THR A 137 22.81 -8.15 14.08
C THR A 137 23.77 -7.18 14.79
N PHE A 138 24.48 -7.68 15.79
CA PHE A 138 25.44 -6.86 16.57
C PHE A 138 26.87 -6.91 16.03
N ASN A 139 27.17 -7.84 15.11
CA ASN A 139 28.53 -8.11 14.66
C ASN A 139 28.84 -7.53 13.28
N ASN A 140 27.82 -7.09 12.54
CA ASN A 140 27.94 -6.55 11.20
C ASN A 140 27.12 -5.26 11.07
N THR A 141 27.43 -4.46 10.06
CA THR A 141 26.58 -3.35 9.63
C THR A 141 25.29 -3.89 9.03
N ASN A 142 24.15 -3.43 9.54
CA ASN A 142 22.83 -3.81 9.05
C ASN A 142 22.40 -2.84 7.95
N ARG A 143 22.21 -3.29 6.71
CA ARG A 143 21.77 -2.40 5.62
C ARG A 143 20.25 -2.35 5.58
N LEU A 144 19.69 -1.15 5.57
CA LEU A 144 18.27 -0.88 5.40
C LEU A 144 18.04 -0.13 4.09
N SER A 145 17.02 -0.52 3.34
CA SER A 145 16.61 0.16 2.09
C SER A 145 15.38 1.06 2.27
N GLU A 146 14.94 1.23 3.52
CA GLU A 146 13.79 2.05 3.90
C GLU A 146 14.07 2.67 5.26
N ALA A 147 13.83 3.98 5.38
CA ALA A 147 14.07 4.73 6.60
C ALA A 147 13.16 4.23 7.73
N PRO A 148 13.70 3.64 8.82
CA PRO A 148 12.88 3.23 9.94
C PRO A 148 12.27 4.46 10.61
N THR A 149 10.99 4.37 10.98
CA THR A 149 10.32 5.41 11.78
C THR A 149 10.43 5.12 13.27
N GLU A 150 10.65 3.86 13.64
CA GLU A 150 10.90 3.44 15.01
C GLU A 150 11.89 2.28 15.15
N LEU A 151 12.51 2.22 16.33
CA LEU A 151 13.35 1.11 16.77
C LEU A 151 12.76 0.52 18.07
N VAL A 152 12.62 -0.80 18.10
CA VAL A 152 12.12 -1.58 19.25
C VAL A 152 13.28 -2.34 19.89
N PHE A 153 13.53 -2.05 21.16
CA PHE A 153 14.54 -2.69 21.98
C PHE A 153 13.87 -3.66 22.94
N ARG A 154 14.31 -4.92 22.94
CA ARG A 154 13.78 -5.95 23.86
C ARG A 154 14.84 -6.34 24.86
N PHE A 155 14.48 -6.36 26.13
CA PHE A 155 15.39 -6.70 27.23
C PHE A 155 14.93 -7.95 27.98
N ASP A 156 15.89 -8.74 28.44
CA ASP A 156 15.68 -9.74 29.47
C ASP A 156 16.12 -9.23 30.85
N GLY A 157 15.77 -10.00 31.89
CA GLY A 157 16.13 -9.70 33.27
C GLY A 157 15.06 -10.14 34.27
N SER A 158 15.41 -10.13 35.55
CA SER A 158 14.52 -10.52 36.65
C SER A 158 13.57 -9.40 37.12
N SER A 159 13.74 -8.16 36.63
CA SER A 159 12.96 -6.98 37.03
C SER A 159 12.76 -6.00 35.88
N ASP A 160 11.74 -5.15 35.97
CA ASP A 160 11.39 -4.12 34.98
C ASP A 160 12.47 -3.04 34.83
N LEU A 161 12.49 -2.34 33.70
CA LEU A 161 13.39 -1.23 33.44
C LEU A 161 12.97 0.05 34.16
N ASP A 162 13.94 0.90 34.52
CA ASP A 162 13.68 2.25 35.03
C ASP A 162 13.58 3.26 33.87
N ALA A 163 12.37 3.75 33.62
CA ALA A 163 12.06 4.74 32.59
C ALA A 163 12.93 6.01 32.68
N ALA A 164 13.34 6.42 33.89
CA ALA A 164 14.13 7.64 34.08
C ALA A 164 15.56 7.53 33.52
N THR A 165 16.03 6.30 33.27
CA THR A 165 17.38 6.05 32.74
C THR A 165 17.46 5.96 31.23
N LEU A 166 16.32 5.80 30.54
CA LEU A 166 16.29 5.56 29.08
C LEU A 166 16.80 6.76 28.28
N ALA A 167 16.40 7.99 28.64
CA ALA A 167 16.75 9.20 27.91
C ALA A 167 18.27 9.51 27.91
N GLY A 168 18.98 9.12 28.97
CA GLY A 168 20.44 9.23 29.04
C GLY A 168 21.18 7.97 28.61
N GLY A 169 20.46 6.87 28.41
CA GLY A 169 21.02 5.53 28.20
C GLY A 169 20.88 4.97 26.79
N ILE A 170 20.04 5.55 25.94
CA ILE A 170 19.94 5.19 24.51
C ILE A 170 20.35 6.41 23.67
N ARG A 171 21.33 6.23 22.78
CA ARG A 171 21.83 7.29 21.90
C ARG A 171 21.86 6.80 20.45
N VAL A 172 21.41 7.64 19.53
CA VAL A 172 21.57 7.41 18.09
C VAL A 172 22.46 8.50 17.52
N THR A 173 23.52 8.11 16.82
CA THR A 173 24.49 9.01 16.20
C THR A 173 24.52 8.77 14.69
N ARG A 174 24.45 9.85 13.91
CA ARG A 174 24.63 9.87 12.45
C ARG A 174 26.06 10.27 12.13
N ALA A 175 26.69 9.58 11.18
CA ALA A 175 28.07 9.78 10.73
C ALA A 175 28.30 11.10 9.96
N GLY A 176 27.25 11.84 9.59
CA GLY A 176 27.43 13.16 9.00
C GLY A 176 27.78 13.13 7.50
N GLY A 177 27.61 11.98 6.84
CA GLY A 177 27.79 11.80 5.39
C GLY A 177 29.20 11.45 4.93
N ASP A 178 30.15 11.19 5.82
CA ASP A 178 31.51 10.75 5.43
C ASP A 178 31.75 9.25 5.65
N GLY A 179 30.73 8.52 6.13
CA GLY A 179 30.80 7.08 6.42
C GLY A 179 31.70 6.73 7.61
N ALA A 180 32.12 7.69 8.42
CA ALA A 180 32.99 7.49 9.57
C ALA A 180 32.36 8.08 10.85
N PHE A 181 32.81 7.56 11.99
CA PHE A 181 32.40 8.10 13.28
C PHE A 181 33.62 8.55 14.10
N GLY A 182 33.41 9.46 15.03
CA GLY A 182 34.39 9.95 16.00
C GLY A 182 35.04 11.27 15.61
N ASP A 183 34.47 11.99 14.65
CA ASP A 183 34.97 13.27 14.15
C ASP A 183 34.09 14.45 14.62
N ALA A 184 34.15 15.60 13.94
CA ALA A 184 33.35 16.77 14.30
C ALA A 184 32.02 16.91 13.52
N ASN A 185 31.78 16.10 12.48
CA ASN A 185 30.54 16.15 11.69
C ASN A 185 29.45 15.21 12.26
N ASP A 186 29.84 14.25 13.11
CA ASP A 186 28.95 13.36 13.86
C ASP A 186 27.81 14.12 14.55
N THR A 187 26.56 13.76 14.24
CA THR A 187 25.38 14.39 14.81
C THR A 187 24.59 13.40 15.66
N THR A 188 24.34 13.74 16.93
CA THR A 188 23.46 12.94 17.80
C THR A 188 22.01 13.33 17.58
N LEU A 189 21.18 12.33 17.26
CA LEU A 189 19.76 12.54 17.01
C LEU A 189 18.97 12.62 18.32
N VAL A 190 18.02 13.54 18.37
CA VAL A 190 17.02 13.62 19.43
C VAL A 190 15.76 12.89 18.95
N PRO A 191 15.34 11.81 19.61
CA PRO A 191 14.13 11.09 19.21
C PRO A 191 12.88 11.93 19.49
N GLY A 192 11.84 11.75 18.67
CA GLY A 192 10.53 12.36 18.89
C GLY A 192 9.75 11.71 20.03
N TYR A 193 10.00 10.41 20.26
CA TYR A 193 9.49 9.66 21.40
C TYR A 193 10.50 8.62 21.86
N LEU A 194 10.60 8.44 23.17
CA LEU A 194 11.35 7.35 23.78
C LEU A 194 10.62 6.90 25.05
N GLY A 195 10.16 5.65 25.08
CA GLY A 195 9.39 5.12 26.21
C GLY A 195 9.10 3.63 26.08
N PHE A 196 8.26 3.10 26.97
CA PHE A 196 7.86 1.69 26.92
C PHE A 196 6.83 1.43 25.81
N GLY A 197 6.89 0.23 25.25
CA GLY A 197 5.90 -0.35 24.33
C GLY A 197 4.93 -1.24 25.10
N ASP A 198 4.80 -2.50 24.66
CA ASP A 198 3.82 -3.46 25.19
C ASP A 198 3.96 -3.74 26.70
N ASN A 199 5.18 -3.61 27.22
CA ASN A 199 5.48 -3.77 28.65
C ASN A 199 6.77 -3.04 29.04
N ASN A 200 7.11 -3.04 30.33
CA ASN A 200 8.27 -2.36 30.93
C ASN A 200 9.64 -2.99 30.58
N ARG A 201 9.70 -3.93 29.64
CA ARG A 201 10.93 -4.55 29.12
C ARG A 201 11.08 -4.39 27.60
N VAL A 202 10.09 -3.77 26.97
CA VAL A 202 10.11 -3.39 25.56
C VAL A 202 10.17 -1.87 25.50
N VAL A 203 11.25 -1.32 24.96
CA VAL A 203 11.42 0.12 24.78
C VAL A 203 11.26 0.44 23.30
N VAL A 204 10.53 1.51 23.01
CA VAL A 204 10.27 2.01 21.66
C VAL A 204 10.86 3.41 21.54
N LEU A 205 11.70 3.61 20.52
CA LEU A 205 12.23 4.89 20.09
C LEU A 205 11.59 5.26 18.76
N ARG A 206 10.96 6.43 18.66
CA ARG A 206 10.46 6.98 17.38
C ARG A 206 11.27 8.20 16.99
N PHE A 207 11.68 8.26 15.73
CA PHE A 207 12.44 9.39 15.22
C PHE A 207 11.54 10.64 15.11
N ALA A 208 12.13 11.82 15.32
CA ALA A 208 11.41 13.10 15.22
C ALA A 208 11.14 13.51 13.76
N SER A 209 11.90 12.96 12.82
CA SER A 209 11.82 13.16 11.39
C SER A 209 12.30 11.90 10.66
N ALA A 210 11.98 11.78 9.37
CA ALA A 210 12.59 10.75 8.54
C ALA A 210 14.13 10.84 8.58
N LEU A 211 14.78 9.68 8.60
CA LEU A 211 16.23 9.59 8.52
C LEU A 211 16.69 9.81 7.07
N GLN A 212 17.87 10.39 6.91
CA GLN A 212 18.50 10.60 5.61
C GLN A 212 19.41 9.42 5.31
N ASP A 213 19.74 9.22 4.04
CA ASP A 213 20.82 8.30 3.67
C ASP A 213 22.10 8.67 4.46
N ASP A 214 22.60 7.71 5.24
CA ASP A 214 23.85 7.77 6.00
C ASP A 214 24.10 6.48 6.80
N LEU A 215 25.28 6.44 7.42
CA LEU A 215 25.63 5.48 8.45
C LEU A 215 25.17 5.95 9.84
N TYR A 216 24.51 5.05 10.58
CA TYR A 216 23.97 5.30 11.91
C TYR A 216 24.50 4.30 12.94
N ARG A 217 24.82 4.80 14.15
CA ARG A 217 25.17 3.99 15.31
C ARG A 217 24.18 4.21 16.44
N VAL A 218 23.58 3.11 16.90
CA VAL A 218 22.73 3.05 18.09
C VAL A 218 23.54 2.50 19.25
N GLU A 219 23.61 3.24 20.34
CA GLU A 219 24.38 2.89 21.54
C GLU A 219 23.45 2.77 22.75
N LEU A 220 23.58 1.67 23.48
CA LEU A 220 22.93 1.43 24.75
C LEU A 220 23.97 1.44 25.86
N ILE A 221 23.87 2.41 26.76
CA ILE A 221 24.89 2.71 27.75
C ILE A 221 24.77 1.78 28.97
N GLY A 222 25.84 1.07 29.28
CA GLY A 222 26.00 0.23 30.46
C GLY A 222 26.72 0.90 31.63
N GLU A 223 27.47 1.99 31.40
CA GLU A 223 28.15 2.75 32.47
C GLU A 223 27.84 4.25 32.44
N ASP A 224 27.60 4.82 33.64
CA ASP A 224 27.38 6.26 33.80
C ASP A 224 28.67 7.04 33.45
N ASN A 225 28.57 8.07 32.60
CA ASN A 225 29.67 9.00 32.31
C ASN A 225 29.17 10.45 32.30
N ALA A 226 29.26 11.10 33.46
CA ALA A 226 28.80 12.47 33.64
C ALA A 226 29.55 13.51 32.78
N ALA A 227 30.80 13.23 32.39
CA ALA A 227 31.57 14.14 31.53
C ALA A 227 31.05 14.17 30.08
N GLN A 228 30.37 13.10 29.65
CA GLN A 228 29.76 12.95 28.34
C GLN A 228 28.22 13.04 28.38
N GLY A 229 27.64 13.28 29.57
CA GLY A 229 26.19 13.32 29.77
C GLY A 229 25.49 11.96 29.63
N LEU A 230 26.22 10.85 29.75
CA LEU A 230 25.68 9.49 29.58
C LEU A 230 25.23 8.91 30.91
N THR A 231 24.06 8.26 30.93
CA THR A 231 23.49 7.56 32.09
C THR A 231 23.28 6.10 31.74
N ALA A 232 23.75 5.17 32.56
CA ALA A 232 23.56 3.75 32.32
C ALA A 232 22.07 3.39 32.41
N ILE A 233 21.60 2.56 31.48
CA ILE A 233 20.28 1.94 31.55
C ILE A 233 20.24 1.04 32.80
N LYS A 234 19.21 1.20 33.63
CA LYS A 234 19.05 0.42 34.88
C LYS A 234 17.68 -0.24 34.92
N ASN A 235 17.59 -1.32 35.69
CA ASN A 235 16.31 -1.86 36.14
C ASN A 235 15.78 -1.11 37.37
N ALA A 236 14.53 -1.39 37.74
CA ALA A 236 13.87 -0.82 38.92
C ALA A 236 14.59 -1.15 40.25
N ALA A 237 15.47 -2.15 40.26
CA ALA A 237 16.33 -2.49 41.39
C ALA A 237 17.67 -1.70 41.40
N GLY A 238 17.89 -0.81 40.42
CA GLY A 238 19.08 0.02 40.30
C GLY A 238 20.31 -0.67 39.69
N LEU A 239 20.16 -1.91 39.18
CA LEU A 239 21.24 -2.65 38.53
C LEU A 239 21.37 -2.23 37.07
N LYS A 240 22.62 -2.06 36.62
CA LYS A 240 22.98 -1.57 35.29
C LYS A 240 22.84 -2.63 34.19
N LEU A 241 22.67 -2.18 32.95
CA LEU A 241 22.71 -3.01 31.75
C LEU A 241 23.96 -3.90 31.74
N GLN A 242 23.73 -5.19 31.53
CA GLN A 242 24.76 -6.16 31.25
C GLN A 242 25.06 -6.13 29.75
N THR A 243 26.20 -5.55 29.38
CA THR A 243 26.65 -5.42 28.01
C THR A 243 27.22 -6.74 27.49
N ARG A 244 27.16 -6.93 26.18
CA ARG A 244 27.67 -8.09 25.46
C ARG A 244 29.18 -7.94 25.31
N ALA A 245 29.93 -8.98 25.66
CA ALA A 245 31.33 -9.11 25.26
C ALA A 245 31.39 -9.62 23.81
N ILE A 246 31.40 -8.73 22.82
CA ILE A 246 31.57 -9.07 21.40
C ILE A 246 33.07 -9.00 21.06
N ASP A 247 33.54 -9.95 20.25
CA ASP A 247 34.94 -10.39 20.08
C ASP A 247 36.03 -9.29 19.96
N ALA A 248 37.04 -9.43 20.84
CA ALA A 248 38.45 -8.99 20.79
C ALA A 248 38.83 -7.50 20.55
N THR A 249 38.85 -6.78 21.67
CA THR A 249 39.85 -5.77 22.14
C THR A 249 39.99 -4.42 21.39
N PRO A 250 39.78 -3.29 22.11
CA PRO A 250 39.31 -3.21 23.49
C PRO A 250 37.85 -3.64 23.56
N ALA A 251 37.52 -4.56 24.47
CA ALA A 251 36.13 -4.89 24.78
C ALA A 251 35.53 -3.66 25.47
N ASP A 252 34.76 -2.86 24.73
CA ASP A 252 34.00 -1.78 25.35
C ASP A 252 32.87 -2.41 26.16
N LEU A 253 33.13 -2.70 27.43
CA LEU A 253 32.13 -3.20 28.37
C LEU A 253 31.18 -2.08 28.83
N THR A 254 31.38 -0.84 28.38
CA THR A 254 30.60 0.31 28.83
C THR A 254 29.31 0.51 28.04
N ARG A 255 29.13 -0.15 26.90
CA ARG A 255 27.93 -0.05 26.05
C ARG A 255 27.71 -1.25 25.12
N ASP A 256 26.47 -1.46 24.71
CA ASP A 256 26.14 -2.27 23.52
C ASP A 256 25.97 -1.33 22.32
N SER A 257 26.50 -1.69 21.16
CA SER A 257 26.36 -0.89 19.94
C SER A 257 25.80 -1.71 18.78
N VAL A 258 24.92 -1.09 18.01
CA VAL A 258 24.44 -1.60 16.72
C VAL A 258 24.71 -0.53 15.68
N VAL A 259 25.22 -0.95 14.52
CA VAL A 259 25.40 -0.06 13.37
C VAL A 259 24.44 -0.48 12.28
N PHE A 260 23.75 0.49 11.69
CA PHE A 260 22.98 0.27 10.48
C PHE A 260 23.34 1.34 9.45
N ASP A 261 23.38 0.90 8.20
CA ASP A 261 23.62 1.71 7.02
C ASP A 261 22.27 1.91 6.34
N LEU A 262 21.83 3.16 6.25
CA LEU A 262 20.56 3.47 5.63
C LEU A 262 20.84 3.89 4.19
N GLU A 263 20.51 3.01 3.27
CA GLU A 263 20.69 3.25 1.85
C GLU A 263 19.35 3.52 1.18
N LEU A 264 19.10 4.79 0.88
CA LEU A 264 17.89 5.25 0.23
C LEU A 264 18.17 5.57 -1.24
N GLY A 265 17.11 5.64 -2.03
CA GLY A 265 17.25 6.17 -3.38
C GLY A 265 17.49 7.67 -3.37
N ALA A 266 18.36 8.15 -4.25
CA ALA A 266 18.48 9.58 -4.53
C ALA A 266 17.12 10.19 -4.90
N GLN A 267 16.82 11.37 -4.39
CA GLN A 267 15.58 12.10 -4.61
C GLN A 267 15.85 13.39 -5.37
N ILE A 268 14.91 13.81 -6.23
CA ILE A 268 14.99 15.11 -6.89
C ILE A 268 14.38 16.18 -5.99
N VAL A 269 15.22 17.11 -5.52
CA VAL A 269 14.82 18.15 -4.56
C VAL A 269 14.43 19.46 -5.25
N ALA A 270 14.93 19.73 -6.46
CA ALA A 270 14.53 20.90 -7.24
C ALA A 270 14.69 20.71 -8.75
N VAL A 271 13.83 21.36 -9.52
CA VAL A 271 13.99 21.51 -10.97
C VAL A 271 13.85 22.96 -11.37
N VAL A 272 14.82 23.46 -12.13
CA VAL A 272 14.83 24.82 -12.65
C VAL A 272 14.78 24.78 -14.18
N PRO A 273 13.60 24.93 -14.80
CA PRO A 273 13.49 25.04 -16.24
C PRO A 273 14.01 26.40 -16.72
N GLN A 274 14.73 26.38 -17.84
CA GLN A 274 15.25 27.56 -18.54
C GLN A 274 15.96 28.57 -17.62
N PRO A 275 16.97 28.18 -16.81
CA PRO A 275 17.54 29.02 -15.76
C PRO A 275 18.00 30.40 -16.28
N VAL A 276 17.84 31.45 -15.48
CA VAL A 276 18.24 32.82 -15.86
C VAL A 276 19.56 33.20 -15.21
N ASP A 277 20.61 33.21 -16.01
CA ASP A 277 21.92 33.69 -15.58
C ASP A 277 21.97 35.23 -15.67
N ARG A 278 22.94 35.87 -15.00
CA ARG A 278 23.23 37.31 -15.15
C ARG A 278 24.63 37.52 -15.70
N VAL A 279 24.73 38.12 -16.88
CA VAL A 279 26.00 38.46 -17.51
C VAL A 279 26.09 39.98 -17.64
N GLY A 280 27.04 40.60 -16.94
CA GLY A 280 27.19 42.06 -16.94
C GLY A 280 25.96 42.82 -16.42
N GLY A 281 25.16 42.20 -15.54
CA GLY A 281 23.93 42.78 -14.99
C GLY A 281 22.66 42.58 -15.83
N VAL A 282 22.78 42.01 -17.04
CA VAL A 282 21.64 41.70 -17.93
C VAL A 282 21.20 40.26 -17.73
N LEU A 283 19.89 40.02 -17.71
CA LEU A 283 19.31 38.69 -17.61
C LEU A 283 19.59 37.90 -18.91
N THR A 284 20.07 36.67 -18.76
CA THR A 284 20.44 35.77 -19.85
C THR A 284 19.74 34.42 -19.64
N PRO A 285 18.48 34.26 -20.08
CA PRO A 285 17.75 33.00 -19.95
C PRO A 285 18.35 31.91 -20.83
N ARG A 286 18.68 30.75 -20.24
CA ARG A 286 19.19 29.55 -20.92
C ARG A 286 18.02 28.70 -21.43
N ARG A 287 17.42 29.11 -22.55
CA ARG A 287 16.12 28.60 -23.03
C ARG A 287 16.09 27.13 -23.47
N ASP A 288 17.25 26.55 -23.68
CA ASP A 288 17.50 25.17 -24.11
C ASP A 288 17.99 24.27 -22.96
N VAL A 289 17.96 24.78 -21.73
CA VAL A 289 18.53 24.11 -20.56
C VAL A 289 17.48 23.85 -19.48
N ILE A 290 17.63 22.72 -18.77
CA ILE A 290 16.94 22.44 -17.50
C ILE A 290 17.99 21.97 -16.48
N ARG A 291 17.94 22.49 -15.25
CA ARG A 291 18.77 22.00 -14.15
C ARG A 291 17.92 21.14 -13.21
N VAL A 292 18.40 19.94 -12.88
CA VAL A 292 17.80 19.01 -11.92
C VAL A 292 18.76 18.87 -10.75
N TYR A 293 18.29 19.14 -9.54
CA TYR A 293 19.06 19.01 -8.31
C TYR A 293 18.57 17.78 -7.55
N PHE A 294 19.52 16.97 -7.11
CA PHE A 294 19.29 15.81 -6.27
C PHE A 294 19.54 16.18 -4.80
N ASN A 295 19.06 15.33 -3.89
CA ASN A 295 19.54 15.35 -2.50
C ASN A 295 21.04 15.04 -2.48
N ASN A 296 21.67 15.26 -1.31
CA ASN A 296 23.08 14.95 -1.11
C ASN A 296 23.27 13.44 -1.15
N ASP A 297 23.57 12.92 -2.33
CA ASP A 297 23.60 11.51 -2.69
C ASP A 297 24.70 11.27 -3.74
N ASP A 298 25.42 10.16 -3.62
CA ASP A 298 26.62 9.87 -4.40
C ASP A 298 26.27 9.27 -5.77
N LEU A 299 25.59 10.04 -6.63
CA LEU A 299 25.25 9.63 -7.99
C LEU A 299 26.48 9.40 -8.87
N TYR A 300 27.51 10.22 -8.71
CA TYR A 300 28.81 10.02 -9.34
C TYR A 300 29.89 10.88 -8.67
N SER A 301 31.05 10.33 -8.31
CA SER A 301 32.04 11.01 -7.45
C SER A 301 32.83 12.16 -8.09
N THR A 302 32.69 12.42 -9.40
CA THR A 302 33.42 13.48 -10.10
C THR A 302 32.54 14.15 -11.15
N ALA A 303 32.85 15.40 -11.54
CA ALA A 303 32.07 16.04 -12.60
C ALA A 303 32.19 15.25 -13.92
N VAL A 304 31.06 14.98 -14.58
CA VAL A 304 31.01 14.14 -15.79
C VAL A 304 29.99 14.68 -16.79
N THR A 305 30.20 14.38 -18.07
CA THR A 305 29.30 14.76 -19.16
C THR A 305 28.99 13.55 -20.02
N THR A 306 27.80 13.51 -20.62
CA THR A 306 27.40 12.49 -21.60
C THR A 306 28.51 12.24 -22.63
N GLY A 307 28.89 10.97 -22.81
CA GLY A 307 29.91 10.52 -23.75
C GLY A 307 31.35 10.66 -23.26
N ALA A 308 31.60 11.21 -22.06
CA ALA A 308 32.95 11.30 -21.49
C ALA A 308 33.47 9.93 -21.00
N VAL A 309 32.57 9.06 -20.55
CA VAL A 309 32.86 7.68 -20.09
C VAL A 309 31.90 6.73 -20.81
N THR A 310 32.38 5.54 -21.18
CA THR A 310 31.56 4.53 -21.89
C THR A 310 31.53 3.21 -21.09
N PRO A 311 30.35 2.68 -20.74
CA PRO A 311 29.03 3.31 -20.92
C PRO A 311 28.89 4.60 -20.08
N ASN A 312 27.94 5.46 -20.46
CA ASN A 312 27.63 6.65 -19.66
C ASN A 312 27.24 6.24 -18.23
N PRO A 313 27.71 6.94 -17.19
CA PRO A 313 27.06 6.89 -15.89
C PRO A 313 25.57 7.22 -16.02
N THR A 314 24.75 6.60 -15.18
CA THR A 314 23.28 6.66 -15.28
C THR A 314 22.77 8.10 -15.22
N VAL A 315 23.31 8.93 -14.31
CA VAL A 315 22.95 10.35 -14.16
C VAL A 315 23.24 11.22 -15.39
N VAL A 316 24.08 10.77 -16.33
CA VAL A 316 24.36 11.50 -17.59
C VAL A 316 23.95 10.72 -18.85
N ASP A 317 23.14 9.67 -18.69
CA ASP A 317 22.52 8.96 -19.81
C ASP A 317 21.21 9.66 -20.22
N PRO A 318 21.14 10.27 -21.43
CA PRO A 318 19.95 10.98 -21.90
C PRO A 318 18.67 10.15 -21.92
N SER A 319 18.76 8.83 -21.96
CA SER A 319 17.60 7.95 -22.00
C SER A 319 16.73 8.02 -20.74
N PHE A 320 17.28 8.43 -19.59
CA PHE A 320 16.54 8.58 -18.33
C PHE A 320 15.87 9.94 -18.15
N TYR A 321 16.01 10.85 -19.11
CA TYR A 321 15.46 12.20 -19.07
C TYR A 321 14.57 12.42 -20.29
N GLN A 322 13.27 12.44 -20.07
CA GLN A 322 12.28 12.55 -21.13
C GLN A 322 11.49 13.86 -20.96
N LEU A 323 11.63 14.77 -21.91
CA LEU A 323 10.86 16.02 -21.96
C LEU A 323 9.67 15.84 -22.88
N ILE A 324 8.46 16.06 -22.38
CA ILE A 324 7.22 15.64 -23.03
C ILE A 324 6.32 16.87 -23.19
N LEU A 325 6.01 17.26 -24.43
CA LEU A 325 4.97 18.26 -24.69
C LEU A 325 3.60 17.61 -24.56
N THR A 326 2.76 18.11 -23.65
CA THR A 326 1.47 17.48 -23.29
C THR A 326 0.26 17.99 -24.08
N ASN A 327 0.48 18.93 -25.01
CA ASN A 327 -0.56 19.70 -25.73
C ASN A 327 -1.71 20.26 -24.86
N ASP A 328 -1.48 20.45 -23.56
CA ASP A 328 -2.52 20.82 -22.61
C ASP A 328 -3.71 19.82 -22.60
N THR A 329 -3.46 18.52 -22.78
CA THR A 329 -4.45 17.42 -22.69
C THR A 329 -4.01 16.34 -21.70
N VAL A 330 -4.96 15.48 -21.31
CA VAL A 330 -4.71 14.29 -20.48
C VAL A 330 -4.35 13.07 -21.32
N GLU A 331 -4.52 13.16 -22.64
CA GLU A 331 -4.43 12.04 -23.57
C GLU A 331 -2.97 11.88 -24.03
N PRO A 332 -2.21 10.91 -23.50
CA PRO A 332 -0.79 10.85 -23.78
C PRO A 332 -0.51 10.42 -25.24
N GLY A 333 -1.53 9.99 -26.00
CA GLY A 333 -1.40 9.68 -27.43
C GLY A 333 -1.11 10.90 -28.33
N ASP A 334 -1.40 12.12 -27.87
CA ASP A 334 -1.05 13.35 -28.58
C ASP A 334 0.33 13.93 -28.18
N ASP A 335 0.95 13.38 -27.13
CA ASP A 335 2.22 13.85 -26.61
C ASP A 335 3.37 13.75 -27.61
N ARG A 336 4.37 14.61 -27.45
CA ARG A 336 5.65 14.53 -28.19
C ARG A 336 6.81 14.47 -27.21
N VAL A 337 7.70 13.48 -27.37
CA VAL A 337 8.82 13.23 -26.45
C VAL A 337 10.14 13.70 -27.08
N PHE A 338 10.98 14.35 -26.27
CA PHE A 338 12.30 14.86 -26.62
C PHE A 338 13.31 14.41 -25.55
N ALA A 339 14.49 13.97 -25.99
CA ALA A 339 15.62 13.67 -25.11
C ALA A 339 16.63 14.84 -25.12
N PRO A 340 17.37 15.09 -24.02
CA PRO A 340 18.48 16.01 -24.04
C PRO A 340 19.59 15.51 -24.97
N THR A 341 20.32 16.43 -25.59
CA THR A 341 21.48 16.12 -26.44
C THR A 341 22.74 15.87 -25.63
N SER A 342 22.85 16.47 -24.45
CA SER A 342 23.96 16.31 -23.52
C SER A 342 23.50 16.61 -22.10
N ILE A 343 24.09 15.93 -21.13
CA ILE A 343 23.90 16.14 -19.70
C ILE A 343 25.26 16.35 -19.05
N HIS A 344 25.39 17.36 -18.19
CA HIS A 344 26.56 17.57 -17.34
C HIS A 344 26.15 17.46 -15.88
N TYR A 345 26.76 16.54 -15.15
CA TYR A 345 26.55 16.37 -13.71
C TYR A 345 27.73 16.93 -12.91
N ASP A 346 27.44 17.74 -11.90
CA ASP A 346 28.38 18.30 -10.94
C ASP A 346 28.06 17.80 -9.52
N PRO A 347 28.90 16.92 -8.92
CA PRO A 347 28.67 16.39 -7.58
C PRO A 347 28.87 17.43 -6.47
N ALA A 348 29.53 18.56 -6.73
CA ALA A 348 29.67 19.60 -5.69
C ALA A 348 28.34 20.32 -5.41
N SER A 349 27.39 20.25 -6.33
CA SER A 349 26.08 20.89 -6.25
C SER A 349 24.92 19.91 -6.43
N ASP A 350 25.22 18.61 -6.51
CA ASP A 350 24.27 17.52 -6.81
C ASP A 350 23.33 17.85 -7.96
N MET A 351 23.88 18.41 -9.05
CA MET A 351 23.09 18.99 -10.12
C MET A 351 23.44 18.41 -11.48
N ALA A 352 22.40 17.95 -12.21
CA ALA A 352 22.46 17.63 -13.63
C ALA A 352 21.92 18.78 -14.49
N GLU A 353 22.76 19.38 -15.35
CA GLU A 353 22.37 20.34 -16.38
C GLU A 353 22.06 19.61 -17.69
N LEU A 354 20.79 19.56 -18.05
CA LEU A 354 20.26 18.96 -19.28
C LEU A 354 20.25 20.01 -20.39
N THR A 355 20.90 19.73 -21.53
CA THR A 355 20.89 20.59 -22.73
C THR A 355 20.08 19.95 -23.84
N PHE A 356 19.20 20.72 -24.49
CA PHE A 356 18.37 20.26 -25.62
C PHE A 356 18.89 20.79 -26.96
N ALA A 357 18.42 20.20 -28.07
CA ALA A 357 18.88 20.55 -29.42
C ALA A 357 18.55 21.98 -29.86
N SER A 358 17.56 22.60 -29.24
CA SER A 358 17.13 23.99 -29.46
C SER A 358 16.46 24.53 -28.20
N ALA A 359 16.11 25.82 -28.20
CA ALA A 359 15.25 26.38 -27.15
C ALA A 359 13.96 25.55 -27.03
N ILE A 360 13.52 25.27 -25.80
CA ILE A 360 12.43 24.32 -25.55
C ILE A 360 11.14 24.73 -26.28
N ASP A 361 10.82 26.03 -26.31
CA ASP A 361 9.66 26.57 -27.04
C ASP A 361 9.77 26.40 -28.57
N GLN A 362 10.93 26.02 -29.10
CA GLN A 362 11.19 25.77 -30.52
C GLN A 362 11.31 24.27 -30.86
N LEU A 363 11.27 23.36 -29.88
CA LEU A 363 11.23 21.92 -30.15
C LEU A 363 9.92 21.52 -30.82
N ALA A 364 8.80 22.02 -30.28
CA ALA A 364 7.47 21.78 -30.81
C ALA A 364 6.48 22.95 -30.63
N GLY A 365 6.91 24.06 -30.03
CA GLY A 365 6.09 25.24 -29.79
C GLY A 365 6.01 25.61 -28.30
N ALA A 366 5.36 26.75 -28.04
CA ALA A 366 4.98 27.14 -26.69
C ALA A 366 3.89 26.20 -26.15
N GLY A 367 3.89 25.97 -24.83
CA GLY A 367 2.95 25.06 -24.20
C GLY A 367 3.46 24.51 -22.89
N THR A 368 2.75 23.52 -22.35
CA THR A 368 3.13 22.84 -21.11
C THR A 368 3.96 21.60 -21.42
N TYR A 369 5.10 21.51 -20.75
CA TYR A 369 6.04 20.40 -20.85
C TYR A 369 6.09 19.66 -19.52
N ARG A 370 6.14 18.33 -19.58
CA ARG A 370 6.42 17.44 -18.45
C ARG A 370 7.84 16.91 -18.61
N LEU A 371 8.72 17.20 -17.65
CA LEU A 371 9.98 16.51 -17.49
C LEU A 371 9.74 15.25 -16.66
N ARG A 372 9.98 14.08 -17.26
CA ARG A 372 10.05 12.79 -16.57
C ARG A 372 11.51 12.40 -16.39
N VAL A 373 11.88 12.05 -15.16
CA VAL A 373 13.25 11.63 -14.79
C VAL A 373 13.22 10.28 -14.08
N GLY A 374 14.20 9.42 -14.38
CA GLY A 374 14.40 8.15 -13.67
C GLY A 374 13.98 6.91 -14.45
N SER A 375 13.37 7.02 -15.63
CA SER A 375 13.11 5.83 -16.47
C SER A 375 13.39 6.10 -17.94
N ARG A 376 13.86 5.05 -18.60
CA ARG A 376 14.03 4.97 -20.05
C ARG A 376 12.85 4.30 -20.76
N ASP A 377 11.79 3.97 -20.03
CA ASP A 377 10.57 3.38 -20.58
C ASP A 377 9.97 4.29 -21.63
N ALA A 378 9.57 3.71 -22.75
CA ALA A 378 8.91 4.46 -23.81
C ALA A 378 7.58 5.03 -23.28
N VAL A 379 7.38 6.34 -23.43
CA VAL A 379 6.11 6.99 -23.11
C VAL A 379 5.16 6.84 -24.27
N VAL A 380 3.88 6.61 -23.94
CA VAL A 380 2.78 6.80 -24.89
C VAL A 380 2.90 8.19 -25.49
N SER A 381 2.90 8.27 -26.82
CA SER A 381 3.07 9.54 -27.55
C SER A 381 2.59 9.39 -28.99
N THR A 382 2.51 10.50 -29.70
CA THR A 382 2.25 10.51 -31.16
C THR A 382 3.21 9.62 -31.95
N THR A 383 4.46 9.52 -31.49
CA THR A 383 5.51 8.70 -32.11
C THR A 383 5.59 7.28 -31.55
N ASN A 384 4.91 7.01 -30.43
CA ASN A 384 4.85 5.71 -29.76
C ASN A 384 3.44 5.48 -29.18
N PRO A 385 2.42 5.27 -30.03
CA PRO A 385 1.04 5.11 -29.56
C PRO A 385 0.90 3.81 -28.77
N GLN A 386 0.16 3.87 -27.65
CA GLN A 386 -0.29 2.65 -26.97
C GLN A 386 -1.27 1.94 -27.89
N THR A 387 -0.90 0.75 -28.33
CA THR A 387 -1.84 -0.16 -28.97
C THR A 387 -2.22 -1.19 -27.94
N VAL A 388 -3.28 -0.94 -27.17
CA VAL A 388 -3.86 -1.98 -26.32
C VAL A 388 -4.60 -2.93 -27.25
N ALA A 389 -4.06 -4.13 -27.44
CA ALA A 389 -4.76 -5.15 -28.21
C ALA A 389 -5.98 -5.60 -27.40
N THR A 390 -7.17 -5.48 -27.98
CA THR A 390 -8.38 -6.10 -27.43
C THR A 390 -8.59 -7.43 -28.14
N LEU A 391 -8.56 -8.52 -27.37
CA LEU A 391 -8.80 -9.86 -27.87
C LEU A 391 -10.19 -10.34 -27.39
N SER A 392 -10.91 -11.02 -28.28
CA SER A 392 -12.15 -11.74 -27.96
C SER A 392 -12.04 -13.14 -28.57
N PRO A 393 -11.20 -14.01 -27.98
CA PRO A 393 -10.98 -15.34 -28.51
C PRO A 393 -12.24 -16.22 -28.43
N ALA A 394 -12.19 -17.38 -29.09
CA ALA A 394 -13.08 -18.47 -28.72
C ALA A 394 -12.65 -19.00 -27.34
N ASP A 395 -13.61 -19.57 -26.61
CA ASP A 395 -13.48 -20.18 -25.29
C ASP A 395 -12.11 -20.90 -25.10
N PRO A 396 -11.18 -20.31 -24.33
CA PRO A 396 -9.88 -20.88 -24.05
C PRO A 396 -9.98 -22.27 -23.40
N ALA A 397 -8.99 -23.13 -23.64
CA ALA A 397 -8.95 -24.43 -22.97
C ALA A 397 -8.45 -24.28 -21.53
N GLY A 398 -9.01 -25.08 -20.62
CA GLY A 398 -8.59 -25.15 -19.21
C GLY A 398 -7.29 -25.88 -18.90
N ASN A 399 -6.52 -26.26 -19.92
CA ASN A 399 -5.28 -27.03 -19.75
C ASN A 399 -4.12 -26.44 -20.54
N ILE A 400 -2.91 -26.53 -19.99
CA ILE A 400 -1.69 -25.93 -20.55
C ILE A 400 -1.31 -26.46 -21.93
N GLY A 401 -1.75 -27.68 -22.29
CA GLY A 401 -1.45 -28.31 -23.59
C GLY A 401 -2.18 -27.66 -24.77
N ASN A 402 -3.33 -27.02 -24.51
CA ASN A 402 -4.17 -26.35 -25.51
C ASN A 402 -4.41 -24.87 -25.15
N ALA A 403 -3.61 -24.31 -24.24
CA ALA A 403 -3.75 -22.95 -23.77
C ALA A 403 -3.71 -21.95 -24.94
N MET A 404 -4.52 -20.90 -24.86
CA MET A 404 -4.58 -19.89 -25.90
C MET A 404 -3.25 -19.12 -25.98
N PRO A 405 -2.55 -19.10 -27.13
CA PRO A 405 -1.27 -18.41 -27.24
C PRO A 405 -1.45 -16.90 -27.39
N LEU A 406 -0.82 -16.13 -26.50
CA LEU A 406 -0.70 -14.67 -26.56
C LEU A 406 0.60 -14.23 -27.26
N GLY A 407 1.50 -15.16 -27.56
CA GLY A 407 2.76 -14.92 -28.25
C GLY A 407 3.94 -14.71 -27.31
N SER A 408 4.96 -13.98 -27.78
CA SER A 408 6.17 -13.69 -27.02
C SER A 408 6.17 -12.24 -26.58
N LEU A 409 6.40 -12.00 -25.28
CA LEU A 409 6.43 -10.65 -24.72
C LEU A 409 7.84 -10.08 -24.90
N THR A 410 8.05 -9.37 -26.02
CA THR A 410 9.29 -8.64 -26.30
C THR A 410 9.09 -7.15 -25.99
N GLY A 411 9.76 -6.63 -24.96
CA GLY A 411 9.59 -5.24 -24.54
C GLY A 411 8.31 -5.00 -23.72
N ALA A 412 7.92 -3.73 -23.55
CA ALA A 412 6.68 -3.39 -22.84
C ALA A 412 5.44 -3.82 -23.65
N PHE A 413 4.49 -4.46 -22.99
CA PHE A 413 3.29 -5.03 -23.60
C PHE A 413 2.06 -4.74 -22.73
N SER A 414 0.92 -4.45 -23.36
CA SER A 414 -0.38 -4.30 -22.70
C SER A 414 -1.49 -4.89 -23.59
N THR A 415 -2.31 -5.78 -23.05
CA THR A 415 -3.46 -6.38 -23.75
C THR A 415 -4.65 -6.49 -22.81
N VAL A 416 -5.85 -6.42 -23.37
CA VAL A 416 -7.10 -6.74 -22.68
C VAL A 416 -7.79 -7.88 -23.43
N ILE A 417 -8.22 -8.90 -22.71
CA ILE A 417 -8.89 -10.08 -23.26
C ILE A 417 -10.31 -10.12 -22.68
N ASN A 418 -11.33 -10.07 -23.52
CA ASN A 418 -12.72 -10.28 -23.08
C ASN A 418 -13.07 -11.76 -23.18
N GLN A 419 -13.53 -12.37 -22.10
CA GLN A 419 -14.00 -13.76 -22.03
C GLN A 419 -15.10 -13.94 -20.96
N SER A 420 -15.53 -15.18 -20.74
CA SER A 420 -16.48 -15.54 -19.70
C SER A 420 -16.15 -16.89 -19.10
N ILE A 421 -16.24 -17.01 -17.78
CA ILE A 421 -16.19 -18.28 -17.07
C ILE A 421 -17.63 -18.78 -16.92
N ILE A 422 -18.02 -19.77 -17.70
CA ILE A 422 -19.34 -20.39 -17.67
C ILE A 422 -19.32 -21.82 -18.24
N THR A 423 -19.76 -22.79 -17.44
CA THR A 423 -19.95 -24.16 -17.95
C THR A 423 -21.26 -24.27 -18.73
N THR A 424 -21.18 -24.38 -20.05
CA THR A 424 -22.37 -24.42 -20.93
C THR A 424 -22.78 -25.82 -21.39
N SER A 425 -21.94 -26.83 -21.15
CA SER A 425 -22.16 -28.21 -21.64
C SER A 425 -22.68 -29.13 -20.54
N THR A 426 -23.87 -29.70 -20.71
CA THR A 426 -24.41 -30.71 -19.78
C THR A 426 -23.59 -32.00 -19.78
N ALA A 427 -22.80 -32.27 -20.83
CA ALA A 427 -21.85 -33.37 -20.87
C ALA A 427 -20.64 -33.16 -19.93
N ALA A 428 -20.49 -31.95 -19.38
CA ALA A 428 -19.47 -31.62 -18.39
C ALA A 428 -19.87 -32.01 -16.95
N LEU A 429 -21.08 -32.57 -16.74
CA LEU A 429 -21.60 -33.08 -15.47
C LEU A 429 -21.48 -34.62 -15.39
N PRO A 430 -20.28 -35.20 -15.20
CA PRO A 430 -20.08 -36.65 -15.27
C PRO A 430 -20.65 -37.41 -14.07
N LEU A 431 -20.98 -36.72 -12.97
CA LEU A 431 -21.45 -37.28 -11.72
C LEU A 431 -22.67 -36.49 -11.23
N ASP A 432 -23.61 -37.20 -10.60
CA ASP A 432 -24.69 -36.58 -9.82
C ASP A 432 -24.13 -36.16 -8.45
N PHE A 433 -24.50 -34.98 -7.97
CA PHE A 433 -24.16 -34.56 -6.61
C PHE A 433 -24.93 -35.42 -5.59
N PRO A 434 -24.31 -35.80 -4.46
CA PRO A 434 -25.01 -36.47 -3.37
C PRO A 434 -25.96 -35.49 -2.68
N GLY A 435 -26.99 -36.01 -2.01
CA GLY A 435 -28.04 -35.23 -1.34
C GLY A 435 -29.46 -35.53 -1.83
N SER A 436 -29.64 -36.53 -2.70
CA SER A 436 -30.97 -36.96 -3.14
C SER A 436 -31.70 -37.73 -2.03
N MET A 437 -33.04 -37.65 -2.02
CA MET A 437 -33.87 -38.52 -1.19
C MET A 437 -33.76 -40.02 -1.57
N LEU A 438 -33.20 -40.31 -2.74
CA LEU A 438 -32.98 -41.67 -3.25
C LEU A 438 -31.57 -42.21 -2.92
N ASP A 439 -30.72 -41.41 -2.28
CA ASP A 439 -29.34 -41.82 -2.00
C ASP A 439 -29.27 -42.93 -0.96
N PRO A 440 -28.35 -43.90 -1.12
CA PRO A 440 -28.16 -44.96 -0.12
C PRO A 440 -27.83 -44.38 1.26
N GLY A 441 -28.63 -44.73 2.27
CA GLY A 441 -28.46 -44.24 3.65
C GLY A 441 -29.39 -43.08 4.02
N HIS A 442 -30.16 -42.55 3.07
CA HIS A 442 -31.23 -41.58 3.36
C HIS A 442 -32.31 -42.22 4.24
N ARG A 443 -32.76 -41.50 5.29
CA ARG A 443 -33.86 -41.95 6.15
C ARG A 443 -35.18 -41.54 5.51
N ASP A 444 -36.03 -42.51 5.20
CA ASP A 444 -37.37 -42.27 4.66
C ASP A 444 -38.41 -42.37 5.78
N ILE A 445 -38.99 -41.23 6.15
CA ILE A 445 -40.09 -41.13 7.12
C ILE A 445 -41.30 -40.50 6.44
N LYS A 446 -42.48 -41.07 6.69
CA LYS A 446 -43.70 -40.74 5.94
C LYS A 446 -44.20 -39.30 6.11
N ASP A 447 -43.78 -38.64 7.19
CA ASP A 447 -44.29 -37.33 7.59
C ASP A 447 -43.36 -36.18 7.21
N GLU A 448 -42.20 -36.45 6.59
CA GLU A 448 -41.22 -35.42 6.19
C GLU A 448 -40.68 -35.65 4.77
N SER A 449 -40.35 -34.55 4.10
CA SER A 449 -39.63 -34.54 2.83
C SER A 449 -38.48 -33.56 2.95
N HIS A 450 -37.24 -34.03 2.81
CA HIS A 450 -36.04 -33.18 2.95
C HIS A 450 -35.82 -32.26 1.74
N LEU A 451 -36.46 -32.57 0.61
CA LEU A 451 -36.40 -31.79 -0.61
C LEU A 451 -37.82 -31.56 -1.15
N ASN A 452 -38.07 -30.33 -1.61
CA ASN A 452 -39.31 -29.92 -2.27
C ASN A 452 -39.15 -29.76 -3.79
N SER A 453 -37.97 -30.10 -4.32
CA SER A 453 -37.61 -29.96 -5.73
C SER A 453 -36.65 -31.07 -6.18
N GLY A 454 -36.56 -31.28 -7.50
CA GLY A 454 -35.61 -32.21 -8.10
C GLY A 454 -34.19 -31.62 -8.13
N GLY A 455 -33.18 -32.48 -8.32
CA GLY A 455 -31.79 -32.05 -8.37
C GLY A 455 -31.47 -31.20 -9.59
N ASP A 456 -30.41 -30.39 -9.46
CA ASP A 456 -29.95 -29.53 -10.53
C ASP A 456 -29.41 -30.34 -11.71
N SER A 457 -29.82 -29.94 -12.91
CA SER A 457 -29.38 -30.52 -14.18
C SER A 457 -28.76 -29.48 -15.10
N ASN A 458 -28.67 -28.22 -14.65
CA ASN A 458 -28.01 -27.14 -15.36
C ASN A 458 -26.54 -27.08 -14.93
N PRO A 459 -25.57 -27.07 -15.87
CA PRO A 459 -24.16 -26.93 -15.54
C PRO A 459 -23.74 -25.51 -15.12
N GLY A 460 -24.61 -24.51 -15.32
CA GLY A 460 -24.33 -23.14 -14.91
C GLY A 460 -24.91 -22.79 -13.54
N ILE A 461 -24.31 -21.80 -12.90
CA ILE A 461 -24.76 -21.23 -11.62
C ILE A 461 -26.15 -20.62 -11.78
N SER A 462 -27.05 -20.99 -10.85
CA SER A 462 -28.42 -20.48 -10.82
C SER A 462 -28.44 -19.03 -10.33
N GLN A 463 -29.24 -18.16 -10.95
CA GLN A 463 -29.44 -16.80 -10.42
C GLN A 463 -30.85 -16.66 -9.81
N ARG A 464 -30.93 -16.01 -8.64
CA ARG A 464 -32.19 -15.66 -7.98
C ARG A 464 -32.18 -14.21 -7.52
N SER A 465 -33.24 -13.47 -7.82
CA SER A 465 -33.44 -12.15 -7.25
C SER A 465 -34.13 -12.25 -5.89
N TYR A 466 -33.90 -11.28 -5.00
CA TYR A 466 -34.66 -11.12 -3.76
C TYR A 466 -34.95 -9.65 -3.45
N ASN A 467 -35.85 -9.39 -2.51
CA ASN A 467 -36.22 -8.05 -2.05
C ASN A 467 -36.90 -8.07 -0.67
N PHE A 468 -37.12 -6.89 -0.08
CA PHE A 468 -37.71 -6.70 1.25
C PHE A 468 -39.09 -6.03 1.25
N ALA A 469 -39.69 -5.79 0.07
CA ALA A 469 -40.99 -5.12 -0.07
C ALA A 469 -41.13 -3.74 0.65
N PHE A 470 -40.06 -2.93 0.72
CA PHE A 470 -40.10 -1.62 1.42
C PHE A 470 -41.19 -0.66 0.94
N ASN A 471 -41.47 -0.65 -0.37
CA ASN A 471 -42.36 0.34 -1.00
C ASN A 471 -43.72 -0.24 -1.42
N ARG A 472 -44.10 -1.42 -0.93
CA ARG A 472 -45.38 -2.06 -1.28
C ARG A 472 -45.85 -3.05 -0.19
N PRO A 473 -47.16 -3.33 -0.10
CA PRO A 473 -47.63 -4.40 0.78
C PRO A 473 -47.19 -5.78 0.25
N TYR A 474 -46.83 -6.68 1.16
CA TYR A 474 -46.49 -8.07 0.81
C TYR A 474 -47.71 -9.00 0.84
N GLY A 475 -48.85 -8.54 1.35
CA GLY A 475 -50.10 -9.32 1.40
C GLY A 475 -51.25 -8.54 2.03
N THR A 476 -52.28 -9.27 2.47
CA THR A 476 -53.41 -8.72 3.24
C THR A 476 -53.64 -9.52 4.53
N ASP A 477 -54.11 -8.87 5.59
CA ASP A 477 -54.51 -9.51 6.86
C ASP A 477 -55.83 -10.31 6.74
N ALA A 478 -56.25 -10.94 7.85
CA ALA A 478 -57.48 -11.73 7.95
C ALA A 478 -58.79 -10.98 7.62
N VAL A 479 -58.74 -9.64 7.58
CA VAL A 479 -59.89 -8.75 7.30
C VAL A 479 -59.74 -8.07 5.93
N GLY A 480 -58.70 -8.42 5.15
CA GLY A 480 -58.45 -7.92 3.81
C GLY A 480 -57.72 -6.58 3.73
N ARG A 481 -57.06 -6.13 4.81
CA ARG A 481 -56.28 -4.88 4.82
C ARG A 481 -54.84 -5.16 4.38
N PRO A 482 -54.20 -4.28 3.61
CA PRO A 482 -52.81 -4.47 3.18
C PRO A 482 -51.86 -4.46 4.38
N VAL A 483 -50.90 -5.38 4.39
CA VAL A 483 -49.82 -5.46 5.39
C VAL A 483 -48.47 -5.13 4.75
N ASN A 484 -47.67 -4.30 5.44
CA ASN A 484 -46.35 -3.84 5.00
C ASN A 484 -45.28 -4.37 5.94
N THR A 485 -44.05 -4.52 5.42
CA THR A 485 -42.96 -5.06 6.23
C THR A 485 -42.60 -4.12 7.39
N SER A 486 -42.23 -4.71 8.53
CA SER A 486 -41.63 -4.02 9.67
C SER A 486 -40.16 -4.41 9.87
N ILE A 487 -39.50 -4.98 8.85
CA ILE A 487 -38.11 -5.42 8.94
C ILE A 487 -37.18 -4.24 9.24
N THR A 488 -36.23 -4.44 10.16
CA THR A 488 -35.27 -3.42 10.57
C THR A 488 -33.97 -3.46 9.75
N PRO A 489 -33.13 -2.40 9.75
CA PRO A 489 -31.83 -2.42 9.07
C PRO A 489 -30.90 -3.56 9.54
N ASP A 490 -30.89 -3.89 10.83
CA ASP A 490 -30.08 -4.99 11.37
C ASP A 490 -30.54 -6.35 10.83
N GLN A 491 -31.86 -6.54 10.73
CA GLN A 491 -32.47 -7.74 10.17
C GLN A 491 -32.23 -7.87 8.66
N VAL A 492 -32.27 -6.75 7.93
CA VAL A 492 -31.87 -6.70 6.52
C VAL A 492 -30.42 -7.14 6.35
N ALA A 493 -29.51 -6.67 7.21
CA ALA A 493 -28.13 -7.12 7.20
C ALA A 493 -28.00 -8.63 7.47
N ARG A 494 -28.73 -9.18 8.46
CA ARG A 494 -28.76 -10.63 8.72
C ARG A 494 -29.26 -11.44 7.52
N VAL A 495 -30.29 -10.96 6.81
CA VAL A 495 -30.82 -11.64 5.61
C VAL A 495 -29.81 -11.60 4.47
N ARG A 496 -29.09 -10.50 4.27
CA ARG A 496 -28.01 -10.41 3.26
C ARG A 496 -26.91 -11.41 3.55
N GLU A 497 -26.47 -11.51 4.80
CA GLU A 497 -25.50 -12.52 5.24
C GLU A 497 -25.98 -13.95 4.96
N ILE A 498 -27.27 -14.24 5.22
CA ILE A 498 -27.84 -15.57 4.92
C ILE A 498 -27.74 -15.90 3.42
N PHE A 499 -28.08 -14.96 2.55
CA PHE A 499 -27.92 -15.15 1.11
C PHE A 499 -26.45 -15.35 0.72
N GLU A 500 -25.53 -14.63 1.36
CA GLU A 500 -24.09 -14.80 1.17
C GLU A 500 -23.61 -16.21 1.55
N TYR A 501 -24.03 -16.74 2.72
CA TYR A 501 -23.74 -18.13 3.12
C TYR A 501 -24.22 -19.16 2.10
N TYR A 502 -25.46 -19.01 1.62
CA TYR A 502 -25.97 -19.92 0.59
C TYR A 502 -25.21 -19.75 -0.74
N SER A 503 -24.83 -18.53 -1.11
CA SER A 503 -24.09 -18.25 -2.35
C SER A 503 -22.65 -18.77 -2.33
N GLU A 504 -22.00 -18.77 -1.16
CA GLU A 504 -20.63 -19.25 -1.00
C GLU A 504 -20.55 -20.78 -1.03
N LEU A 505 -21.60 -21.48 -0.60
CA LEU A 505 -21.59 -22.93 -0.43
C LEU A 505 -22.33 -23.70 -1.55
N LEU A 506 -23.25 -23.04 -2.24
CA LEU A 506 -24.11 -23.63 -3.25
C LEU A 506 -23.88 -22.97 -4.63
N GLY A 507 -24.23 -23.65 -5.72
CA GLY A 507 -24.16 -23.10 -7.07
C GLY A 507 -25.29 -22.12 -7.41
N ILE A 508 -25.47 -21.09 -6.59
CA ILE A 508 -26.54 -20.08 -6.73
C ILE A 508 -26.06 -18.68 -6.37
N ASP A 509 -26.38 -17.70 -7.21
CA ASP A 509 -26.12 -16.27 -6.98
C ASP A 509 -27.40 -15.52 -6.65
N PHE A 510 -27.30 -14.59 -5.70
CA PHE A 510 -28.41 -13.74 -5.27
C PHE A 510 -28.25 -12.28 -5.68
N VAL A 511 -29.30 -11.70 -6.25
CA VAL A 511 -29.33 -10.28 -6.64
C VAL A 511 -30.45 -9.55 -5.91
N GLU A 512 -30.11 -8.58 -5.07
CA GLU A 512 -31.12 -7.71 -4.44
C GLU A 512 -31.75 -6.80 -5.50
N THR A 513 -33.08 -6.74 -5.53
CA THR A 513 -33.85 -5.91 -6.45
C THR A 513 -34.92 -5.13 -5.68
N GLU A 514 -35.52 -4.13 -6.33
CA GLU A 514 -36.60 -3.37 -5.71
C GLU A 514 -37.87 -4.23 -5.49
N ALA A 515 -38.19 -5.14 -6.44
CA ALA A 515 -39.47 -5.83 -6.44
C ALA A 515 -39.55 -7.22 -7.06
N SER A 516 -38.44 -7.80 -7.49
CA SER A 516 -38.44 -9.08 -8.20
C SER A 516 -37.87 -10.23 -7.35
N GLY A 517 -38.35 -11.43 -7.62
CA GLY A 517 -37.86 -12.66 -7.00
C GLY A 517 -38.40 -12.92 -5.59
N LEU A 518 -37.57 -13.52 -4.75
CA LEU A 518 -37.90 -13.89 -3.37
C LEU A 518 -38.20 -12.64 -2.54
N THR A 519 -39.17 -12.73 -1.64
CA THR A 519 -39.54 -11.61 -0.76
C THR A 519 -39.38 -12.06 0.69
N VAL A 520 -38.54 -11.35 1.45
CA VAL A 520 -38.28 -11.66 2.86
C VAL A 520 -38.74 -10.49 3.71
N VAL A 521 -39.64 -10.73 4.67
CA VAL A 521 -40.30 -9.67 5.45
C VAL A 521 -40.43 -10.06 6.91
N VAL A 522 -40.53 -9.05 7.78
CA VAL A 522 -41.06 -9.20 9.14
C VAL A 522 -42.49 -8.64 9.17
N GLY A 523 -43.44 -9.37 9.76
CA GLY A 523 -44.83 -8.90 9.88
C GLY A 523 -45.87 -9.98 10.18
N ASP A 524 -47.10 -9.76 9.74
CA ASP A 524 -48.25 -10.66 9.93
C ASP A 524 -48.09 -11.92 9.06
N LEU A 525 -48.19 -13.11 9.68
CA LEU A 525 -48.06 -14.41 9.01
C LEU A 525 -49.29 -14.80 8.16
N PHE A 526 -50.41 -14.07 8.28
CA PHE A 526 -51.66 -14.39 7.60
C PHE A 526 -51.55 -14.60 6.08
N PRO A 527 -50.75 -13.84 5.31
CA PRO A 527 -50.60 -14.05 3.86
C PRO A 527 -50.13 -15.46 3.48
N ASN A 528 -49.43 -16.16 4.37
CA ASN A 528 -49.01 -17.56 4.20
C ASN A 528 -49.87 -18.55 5.03
N GLY A 529 -51.03 -18.10 5.54
CA GLY A 529 -52.03 -18.95 6.18
C GLY A 529 -51.81 -19.25 7.66
N ALA A 530 -50.82 -18.63 8.31
CA ALA A 530 -50.57 -18.74 9.75
C ALA A 530 -51.11 -17.52 10.52
N THR A 531 -51.18 -17.62 11.85
CA THR A 531 -51.66 -16.52 12.71
C THR A 531 -50.52 -16.05 13.60
N SER A 532 -50.20 -14.76 13.52
CA SER A 532 -49.20 -14.13 14.38
C SER A 532 -49.64 -14.08 15.84
N ALA A 533 -48.77 -14.55 16.75
CA ALA A 533 -49.00 -14.50 18.19
C ALA A 533 -47.67 -14.66 18.94
N PRO A 534 -47.45 -13.95 20.08
CA PRO A 534 -46.22 -14.11 20.85
C PRO A 534 -45.98 -15.56 21.29
N GLY A 535 -44.81 -16.11 20.97
CA GLY A 535 -44.45 -17.51 21.24
C GLY A 535 -45.17 -18.54 20.35
N GLY A 536 -45.70 -18.09 19.21
CA GLY A 536 -46.38 -18.89 18.20
C GLY A 536 -45.41 -19.45 17.15
N VAL A 537 -45.85 -19.46 15.89
CA VAL A 537 -45.01 -19.85 14.75
C VAL A 537 -44.02 -18.71 14.49
N ALA A 538 -42.72 -18.96 14.66
CA ALA A 538 -41.70 -17.92 14.56
C ALA A 538 -41.47 -17.42 13.11
N GLY A 539 -41.68 -18.29 12.12
CA GLY A 539 -41.52 -17.97 10.70
C GLY A 539 -42.36 -18.90 9.82
N ILE A 540 -42.66 -18.44 8.59
CA ILE A 540 -43.31 -19.26 7.57
C ILE A 540 -42.92 -18.85 6.15
N ALA A 541 -42.54 -19.83 5.34
CA ALA A 541 -42.27 -19.70 3.93
C ALA A 541 -43.35 -20.36 3.07
N GLY A 542 -43.73 -19.67 1.99
CA GLY A 542 -44.70 -20.17 1.03
C GLY A 542 -44.61 -19.42 -0.30
N GLY A 543 -44.67 -20.16 -1.41
CA GLY A 543 -44.47 -19.58 -2.73
C GLY A 543 -43.09 -18.93 -2.85
N SER A 544 -43.05 -17.60 -2.98
CA SER A 544 -41.82 -16.80 -3.04
C SER A 544 -41.75 -15.76 -1.92
N LEU A 545 -42.43 -16.01 -0.80
CA LEU A 545 -42.55 -15.11 0.35
C LEU A 545 -42.18 -15.84 1.65
N ALA A 546 -41.15 -15.36 2.34
CA ALA A 546 -40.79 -15.74 3.70
C ALA A 546 -41.20 -14.63 4.67
N ILE A 547 -41.93 -14.98 5.71
CA ILE A 547 -42.43 -14.06 6.73
C ILE A 547 -41.87 -14.50 8.08
N MET A 548 -41.11 -13.64 8.74
CA MET A 548 -40.75 -13.77 10.15
C MET A 548 -41.80 -13.04 10.99
N ASP A 549 -42.28 -13.67 12.08
CA ASP A 549 -43.40 -13.12 12.85
C ASP A 549 -43.05 -11.78 13.48
N GLY A 550 -43.83 -10.75 13.16
CA GLY A 550 -43.72 -9.43 13.79
C GLY A 550 -44.25 -9.38 15.23
N ALA A 551 -44.93 -10.45 15.70
CA ALA A 551 -45.42 -10.55 17.07
C ALA A 551 -44.38 -11.10 18.07
N ASP A 552 -43.23 -11.59 17.59
CA ASP A 552 -42.17 -12.16 18.42
C ASP A 552 -41.05 -11.15 18.75
N THR A 553 -40.32 -11.44 19.82
CA THR A 553 -39.11 -10.70 20.20
C THR A 553 -37.87 -11.35 19.62
N TRP A 554 -37.20 -10.65 18.72
CA TRP A 554 -36.04 -11.15 17.97
C TRP A 554 -34.71 -10.77 18.62
N ASP A 555 -33.79 -11.74 18.72
CA ASP A 555 -32.36 -11.47 18.89
C ASP A 555 -31.72 -11.41 17.49
N ASN A 556 -31.21 -10.22 17.15
CA ASN A 556 -30.60 -9.94 15.85
C ASN A 556 -29.09 -10.21 15.82
N SER A 557 -28.51 -10.74 16.91
CA SER A 557 -27.12 -11.16 16.94
C SER A 557 -26.86 -12.25 15.90
N PHE A 558 -25.63 -12.34 15.39
CA PHE A 558 -25.23 -13.38 14.45
C PHE A 558 -25.51 -14.78 15.04
N GLY A 559 -26.15 -15.66 14.25
CA GLY A 559 -26.50 -17.02 14.69
C GLY A 559 -27.60 -17.12 15.76
N ALA A 560 -28.23 -16.01 16.16
CA ALA A 560 -29.32 -16.00 17.14
C ALA A 560 -30.69 -16.25 16.49
N SER A 561 -31.76 -16.11 17.28
CA SER A 561 -33.12 -16.58 16.92
C SER A 561 -33.65 -16.00 15.61
N PHE A 562 -33.38 -14.74 15.28
CA PHE A 562 -33.80 -14.17 14.00
C PHE A 562 -33.03 -14.78 12.84
N PHE A 563 -31.71 -14.92 12.97
CA PHE A 563 -30.84 -15.43 11.93
C PHE A 563 -31.19 -16.89 11.61
N THR A 564 -31.31 -17.76 12.62
CA THR A 564 -31.62 -19.19 12.40
C THR A 564 -33.00 -19.39 11.79
N THR A 565 -34.01 -18.66 12.26
CA THR A 565 -35.37 -18.73 11.70
C THR A 565 -35.42 -18.19 10.27
N ALA A 566 -34.81 -17.03 10.01
CA ALA A 566 -34.77 -16.46 8.66
C ALA A 566 -34.04 -17.39 7.68
N MET A 567 -32.93 -18.02 8.10
CA MET A 567 -32.18 -18.97 7.28
C MET A 567 -32.99 -20.23 6.95
N HIS A 568 -33.78 -20.71 7.91
CA HIS A 568 -34.73 -21.82 7.74
C HIS A 568 -35.80 -21.49 6.70
N GLU A 569 -36.48 -20.35 6.85
CA GLU A 569 -37.54 -19.95 5.91
C GLU A 569 -37.00 -19.65 4.51
N ILE A 570 -35.81 -19.05 4.41
CA ILE A 570 -35.13 -18.87 3.12
C ILE A 570 -34.75 -20.23 2.51
N GLY A 571 -34.29 -21.20 3.32
CA GLY A 571 -34.03 -22.57 2.88
C GLY A 571 -35.25 -23.22 2.23
N HIS A 572 -36.44 -23.03 2.81
CA HIS A 572 -37.69 -23.46 2.19
C HIS A 572 -37.96 -22.80 0.84
N LEU A 573 -37.71 -21.49 0.70
CA LEU A 573 -37.84 -20.80 -0.59
C LEU A 573 -36.85 -21.32 -1.65
N LEU A 574 -35.70 -21.85 -1.21
CA LEU A 574 -34.70 -22.46 -2.07
C LEU A 574 -35.01 -23.93 -2.43
N GLY A 575 -36.00 -24.55 -1.78
CA GLY A 575 -36.45 -25.92 -2.06
C GLY A 575 -36.01 -26.95 -1.03
N LEU A 576 -35.32 -26.53 0.04
CA LEU A 576 -35.04 -27.40 1.18
C LEU A 576 -36.33 -27.69 1.95
N GLY A 577 -36.49 -28.92 2.41
CA GLY A 577 -37.58 -29.33 3.29
C GLY A 577 -37.09 -29.65 4.69
N HIS A 578 -38.00 -29.92 5.61
CA HIS A 578 -37.63 -30.23 6.99
C HIS A 578 -36.79 -31.50 7.10
N THR A 579 -35.83 -31.48 8.03
CA THR A 579 -34.89 -32.56 8.33
C THR A 579 -34.92 -32.92 9.83
N TYR A 580 -36.09 -32.88 10.46
CA TYR A 580 -36.27 -33.06 11.90
C TYR A 580 -35.81 -34.44 12.40
N CYS A 581 -35.73 -35.43 11.51
CA CYS A 581 -35.20 -36.75 11.82
C CYS A 581 -33.65 -36.88 11.81
N LEU A 582 -32.94 -35.84 11.38
CA LEU A 582 -31.47 -35.79 11.37
C LEU A 582 -30.90 -35.33 12.73
N PRO A 583 -29.61 -35.60 13.00
CA PRO A 583 -28.96 -35.11 14.23
C PRO A 583 -29.04 -33.58 14.36
N PRO A 584 -29.03 -33.04 15.60
CA PRO A 584 -28.96 -31.61 15.85
C PRO A 584 -27.76 -30.95 15.13
N GLY A 585 -27.90 -29.69 14.73
CA GLY A 585 -26.86 -28.93 14.02
C GLY A 585 -27.17 -28.61 12.55
N THR A 586 -28.41 -28.85 12.09
CA THR A 586 -28.90 -28.50 10.76
C THR A 586 -30.02 -27.48 10.88
N ILE A 587 -30.01 -26.46 10.01
CA ILE A 587 -30.97 -25.35 10.01
C ILE A 587 -32.38 -25.86 9.69
N MET A 588 -32.53 -26.83 8.77
CA MET A 588 -33.84 -27.40 8.44
C MET A 588 -34.36 -28.42 9.49
N GLY A 589 -33.61 -28.67 10.57
CA GLY A 589 -33.91 -29.63 11.63
C GLY A 589 -34.60 -29.01 12.86
N THR A 590 -34.72 -29.78 13.94
CA THR A 590 -35.28 -29.28 15.21
C THR A 590 -34.14 -28.87 16.15
N GLU A 591 -34.34 -27.75 16.86
CA GLU A 591 -33.46 -27.32 17.96
C GLU A 591 -33.68 -28.12 19.26
N ASP A 592 -34.48 -29.19 19.26
CA ASP A 592 -34.80 -29.92 20.48
C ASP A 592 -33.69 -30.89 20.88
N ALA A 593 -32.75 -30.35 21.68
CA ALA A 593 -31.97 -30.96 22.76
C ALA A 593 -32.18 -32.47 23.05
N LEU A 594 -31.88 -33.35 22.10
CA LEU A 594 -31.61 -34.76 22.36
C LEU A 594 -30.11 -35.02 22.24
N ALA A 595 -29.47 -34.82 23.39
CA ALA A 595 -28.08 -35.11 23.72
C ALA A 595 -27.06 -34.33 22.89
N ASP A 596 -26.42 -33.34 23.52
CA ASP A 596 -24.96 -33.26 23.44
C ASP A 596 -24.44 -34.70 23.55
N PRO A 597 -23.84 -35.30 22.50
CA PRO A 597 -23.38 -36.67 22.58
C PRO A 597 -22.24 -36.81 23.61
N ASN A 598 -21.68 -35.70 24.12
CA ASN A 598 -20.69 -35.64 25.19
C ASN A 598 -20.94 -34.45 26.14
N PRO A 599 -21.91 -34.53 27.08
CA PRO A 599 -22.14 -33.48 28.07
C PRO A 599 -20.89 -33.30 28.92
N GLY A 600 -20.17 -32.20 28.68
CA GLY A 600 -18.92 -31.84 29.37
C GLY A 600 -17.71 -31.53 28.49
N LEU A 601 -17.82 -31.52 27.15
CA LEU A 601 -16.71 -31.16 26.24
C LEU A 601 -16.88 -29.82 25.49
N GLY A 602 -17.86 -28.99 25.89
CA GLY A 602 -18.26 -27.81 25.12
C GLY A 602 -19.19 -28.23 23.96
N GLY A 603 -20.30 -27.51 23.78
CA GLY A 603 -21.37 -27.90 22.84
C GLY A 603 -20.90 -28.09 21.39
N VAL A 604 -21.79 -28.60 20.54
CA VAL A 604 -21.53 -28.68 19.09
C VAL A 604 -21.29 -27.26 18.58
N GLU A 605 -20.11 -27.01 18.02
CA GLU A 605 -19.82 -25.77 17.30
C GLU A 605 -20.76 -25.68 16.10
N PHE A 606 -21.68 -24.70 16.13
CA PHE A 606 -22.61 -24.47 15.02
C PHE A 606 -21.87 -23.78 13.87
N TYR A 607 -21.93 -24.39 12.69
CA TYR A 607 -21.57 -23.79 11.42
C TYR A 607 -22.84 -23.67 10.57
N PHE A 608 -23.02 -22.54 9.91
CA PHE A 608 -24.24 -22.20 9.18
C PHE A 608 -24.01 -22.22 7.68
N PRO A 609 -24.92 -22.81 6.88
CA PRO A 609 -25.90 -23.80 7.31
C PRO A 609 -25.19 -25.13 7.65
N GLY A 610 -25.91 -26.08 8.27
CA GLY A 610 -25.31 -27.35 8.69
C GLY A 610 -24.96 -28.28 7.52
N ASP A 611 -24.18 -29.33 7.79
CA ASP A 611 -23.66 -30.25 6.75
C ASP A 611 -24.78 -30.85 5.89
N ALA A 612 -25.92 -31.19 6.50
CA ALA A 612 -27.06 -31.76 5.81
C ALA A 612 -27.77 -30.74 4.89
N ASP A 613 -27.83 -29.47 5.31
CA ASP A 613 -28.39 -28.38 4.52
C ASP A 613 -27.51 -28.09 3.30
N VAL A 614 -26.18 -28.09 3.49
CA VAL A 614 -25.21 -27.94 2.40
C VAL A 614 -25.31 -29.11 1.43
N LEU A 615 -25.36 -30.35 1.93
CA LEU A 615 -25.49 -31.55 1.10
C LEU A 615 -26.75 -31.50 0.22
N HIS A 616 -27.92 -31.24 0.83
CA HIS A 616 -29.19 -31.13 0.11
C HIS A 616 -29.21 -29.89 -0.80
N GLY A 617 -28.62 -28.78 -0.37
CA GLY A 617 -28.50 -27.55 -1.15
C GLY A 617 -27.64 -27.73 -2.40
N GLN A 618 -26.51 -28.42 -2.32
CA GLN A 618 -25.61 -28.66 -3.46
C GLN A 618 -26.23 -29.64 -4.47
N TYR A 619 -27.11 -30.53 -4.02
CA TYR A 619 -27.94 -31.34 -4.92
C TYR A 619 -28.96 -30.48 -5.69
N LEU A 620 -29.54 -29.46 -5.06
CA LEU A 620 -30.50 -28.53 -5.68
C LEU A 620 -29.84 -27.45 -6.54
N TYR A 621 -28.61 -27.05 -6.20
CA TYR A 621 -27.83 -25.98 -6.83
C TYR A 621 -26.37 -26.37 -6.83
N ARG A 622 -25.89 -26.93 -7.94
CA ARG A 622 -24.57 -27.57 -7.99
C ARG A 622 -23.44 -26.54 -8.08
N PRO A 623 -22.46 -26.53 -7.15
CA PRO A 623 -21.29 -25.66 -7.23
C PRO A 623 -20.23 -26.28 -8.15
N ASP A 624 -20.59 -26.67 -9.36
CA ASP A 624 -19.68 -27.33 -10.30
C ASP A 624 -19.53 -26.58 -11.60
N ASN A 625 -19.42 -25.25 -11.53
CA ASN A 625 -18.81 -24.52 -12.63
C ASN A 625 -17.35 -25.00 -12.77
N ARG A 626 -17.05 -25.65 -13.89
CA ARG A 626 -15.78 -26.34 -14.18
C ARG A 626 -14.90 -25.55 -15.14
N ASP A 627 -15.39 -24.40 -15.57
CA ASP A 627 -14.77 -23.63 -16.62
C ASP A 627 -13.46 -22.99 -16.12
N VAL A 628 -12.46 -23.06 -16.98
CA VAL A 628 -11.09 -22.61 -16.73
C VAL A 628 -10.57 -22.08 -18.04
N ASP A 629 -10.20 -20.80 -18.05
CA ASP A 629 -9.59 -20.18 -19.22
C ASP A 629 -8.08 -20.11 -19.05
N THR A 630 -7.31 -20.84 -19.85
CA THR A 630 -5.84 -20.80 -19.78
C THR A 630 -5.20 -20.14 -21.00
N TYR A 631 -4.35 -19.16 -20.73
CA TYR A 631 -3.56 -18.43 -21.72
C TYR A 631 -2.08 -18.75 -21.57
N SER A 632 -1.32 -18.71 -22.66
CA SER A 632 0.13 -18.96 -22.66
C SER A 632 0.92 -17.83 -23.30
N PHE A 633 2.10 -17.53 -22.76
CA PHE A 633 3.03 -16.56 -23.33
C PHE A 633 4.48 -16.97 -23.03
N THR A 634 5.44 -16.37 -23.74
CA THR A 634 6.87 -16.67 -23.58
C THR A 634 7.68 -15.41 -23.36
N ILE A 635 8.53 -15.42 -22.33
CA ILE A 635 9.59 -14.43 -22.14
C ILE A 635 10.83 -14.94 -22.88
N PRO A 636 11.35 -14.19 -23.89
CA PRO A 636 12.52 -14.61 -24.66
C PRO A 636 13.76 -14.86 -23.81
N ALA A 637 14.69 -15.65 -24.34
CA ALA A 637 15.97 -15.91 -23.70
C ALA A 637 16.75 -14.60 -23.42
N GLY A 638 17.32 -14.48 -22.22
CA GLY A 638 18.03 -13.28 -21.76
C GLY A 638 17.14 -12.06 -21.47
N GLN A 639 15.82 -12.21 -21.44
CA GLN A 639 14.89 -11.16 -21.01
C GLN A 639 14.26 -11.52 -19.66
N ALA A 640 13.84 -10.50 -18.92
CA ALA A 640 13.00 -10.62 -17.74
C ALA A 640 11.94 -9.51 -17.77
N GLY A 641 11.07 -9.45 -16.78
CA GLY A 641 10.15 -8.33 -16.59
C GLY A 641 9.12 -8.58 -15.53
N ARG A 642 8.54 -7.50 -15.03
CA ARG A 642 7.39 -7.56 -14.15
C ARG A 642 6.12 -7.72 -14.97
N LEU A 643 5.41 -8.81 -14.76
CA LEU A 643 4.03 -8.97 -15.20
C LEU A 643 3.10 -8.41 -14.11
N THR A 644 2.05 -7.71 -14.54
CA THR A 644 0.84 -7.48 -13.76
C THR A 644 -0.35 -8.00 -14.55
N ALA A 645 -1.17 -8.80 -13.91
CA ALA A 645 -2.38 -9.39 -14.47
C ALA A 645 -3.56 -9.06 -13.55
N GLU A 646 -4.66 -8.60 -14.13
CA GLU A 646 -5.84 -8.17 -13.41
C GLU A 646 -7.09 -8.64 -14.14
N THR A 647 -8.05 -9.20 -13.41
CA THR A 647 -9.40 -9.44 -13.92
C THR A 647 -10.30 -8.24 -13.63
N ILE A 648 -11.23 -7.96 -14.53
CA ILE A 648 -12.25 -6.92 -14.40
C ILE A 648 -13.58 -7.59 -14.70
N ALA A 649 -14.31 -7.98 -13.67
CA ALA A 649 -15.63 -8.57 -13.75
C ALA A 649 -16.66 -7.64 -13.11
N GLU A 650 -16.48 -7.30 -11.83
CA GLU A 650 -17.44 -6.45 -11.11
C GLU A 650 -17.39 -4.98 -11.56
N ARG A 651 -16.21 -4.51 -11.95
CA ARG A 651 -15.98 -3.13 -12.41
C ARG A 651 -16.31 -2.90 -13.89
N LEU A 652 -16.84 -3.92 -14.58
CA LEU A 652 -17.34 -3.73 -15.94
C LEU A 652 -18.50 -2.72 -15.96
N PRO A 653 -18.70 -1.97 -17.06
CA PRO A 653 -19.84 -1.05 -17.18
C PRO A 653 -21.19 -1.73 -16.93
N ASN A 654 -21.29 -3.02 -17.27
CA ASN A 654 -22.32 -3.93 -16.80
C ASN A 654 -21.63 -4.95 -15.89
N SER A 655 -21.74 -4.76 -14.57
CA SER A 655 -21.10 -5.60 -13.56
C SER A 655 -21.45 -7.07 -13.76
N SER A 656 -20.44 -7.94 -13.64
CA SER A 656 -20.54 -9.39 -13.71
C SER A 656 -20.57 -9.96 -12.29
N ASN A 657 -21.31 -11.06 -12.06
CA ASN A 657 -21.31 -11.75 -10.75
C ASN A 657 -20.12 -12.70 -10.59
N LEU A 658 -19.19 -12.72 -11.54
CA LEU A 658 -18.05 -13.62 -11.48
C LEU A 658 -17.09 -13.15 -10.38
N ASP A 659 -16.91 -14.01 -9.37
CA ASP A 659 -15.82 -13.93 -8.41
C ASP A 659 -14.63 -14.68 -8.99
N THR A 660 -13.60 -13.93 -9.38
CA THR A 660 -12.49 -14.46 -10.18
C THR A 660 -11.39 -15.07 -9.32
N VAL A 661 -10.63 -16.00 -9.90
CA VAL A 661 -9.33 -16.44 -9.39
C VAL A 661 -8.32 -16.40 -10.52
N LEU A 662 -7.19 -15.73 -10.29
CA LEU A 662 -6.05 -15.68 -11.19
C LEU A 662 -4.94 -16.59 -10.69
N THR A 663 -4.46 -17.49 -11.54
CA THR A 663 -3.30 -18.35 -11.25
C THR A 663 -2.24 -18.22 -12.33
N LEU A 664 -1.06 -17.71 -11.97
CA LEU A 664 0.12 -17.62 -12.81
C LEU A 664 1.02 -18.82 -12.59
N MET A 665 1.42 -19.47 -13.68
CA MET A 665 2.23 -20.68 -13.67
C MET A 665 3.43 -20.58 -14.61
N LYS A 666 4.52 -21.28 -14.28
CA LYS A 666 5.71 -21.45 -15.11
C LYS A 666 5.84 -22.89 -15.57
N GLN A 667 6.24 -23.11 -16.82
CA GLN A 667 6.49 -24.45 -17.34
C GLN A 667 7.71 -25.09 -16.66
N LYS A 668 7.57 -26.34 -16.17
CA LYS A 668 8.68 -27.09 -15.56
C LYS A 668 9.56 -27.80 -16.60
N PRO A 669 10.87 -27.94 -16.36
CA PRO A 669 11.72 -28.85 -17.12
C PRO A 669 11.21 -30.30 -16.97
N GLY A 670 10.76 -30.93 -18.06
CA GLY A 670 10.22 -32.29 -18.07
C GLY A 670 8.70 -32.41 -18.21
N GLY A 671 7.97 -31.30 -18.30
CA GLY A 671 6.51 -31.25 -18.49
C GLY A 671 5.75 -30.81 -17.25
N GLY A 672 4.50 -30.37 -17.43
CA GLY A 672 3.68 -29.75 -16.37
C GLY A 672 4.04 -28.29 -16.08
N ALA A 673 3.46 -27.74 -15.01
CA ALA A 673 3.69 -26.37 -14.57
C ALA A 673 3.85 -26.26 -13.04
N GLU A 674 4.49 -25.20 -12.56
CA GLU A 674 4.47 -24.75 -11.16
C GLU A 674 3.68 -23.46 -11.03
N VAL A 675 2.91 -23.33 -9.96
CA VAL A 675 2.29 -22.06 -9.57
C VAL A 675 3.37 -21.12 -9.07
N ILE A 676 3.41 -19.93 -9.65
CA ILE A 676 4.30 -18.82 -9.25
C ILE A 676 3.57 -17.88 -8.31
N ALA A 677 2.33 -17.54 -8.66
CA ALA A 677 1.47 -16.68 -7.88
C ALA A 677 0.01 -17.06 -8.17
N SER A 678 -0.85 -16.94 -7.17
CA SER A 678 -2.29 -17.08 -7.32
C SER A 678 -2.97 -16.10 -6.38
N ASN A 679 -4.09 -15.52 -6.82
CA ASN A 679 -4.88 -14.61 -6.03
C ASN A 679 -6.33 -14.64 -6.51
N ASN A 680 -7.28 -14.51 -5.59
CA ASN A 680 -8.70 -14.41 -5.87
C ASN A 680 -9.24 -12.98 -5.67
N ASP A 681 -8.70 -12.20 -4.72
CA ASP A 681 -9.24 -10.87 -4.38
C ASP A 681 -8.20 -9.73 -4.44
N ASN A 682 -8.57 -8.56 -4.95
CA ASN A 682 -7.76 -7.33 -4.88
C ASN A 682 -8.61 -6.07 -4.77
N GLN A 683 -9.51 -5.85 -5.72
CA GLN A 683 -10.52 -4.78 -5.66
C GLN A 683 -11.89 -5.42 -5.69
N SER A 684 -12.46 -5.72 -4.52
CA SER A 684 -13.67 -6.56 -4.43
C SER A 684 -13.36 -7.97 -4.98
N PHE A 685 -14.24 -8.58 -5.78
CA PHE A 685 -14.05 -9.95 -6.32
C PHE A 685 -13.21 -10.02 -7.62
N ASP A 686 -12.57 -8.90 -7.98
CA ASP A 686 -11.61 -8.83 -9.09
C ASP A 686 -10.20 -9.21 -8.58
N SER A 687 -9.62 -10.27 -9.16
CA SER A 687 -8.28 -10.76 -8.83
C SER A 687 -7.15 -9.91 -9.42
N PHE A 688 -6.00 -9.93 -8.75
CA PHE A 688 -4.75 -9.34 -9.27
C PHE A 688 -3.53 -10.18 -8.91
N VAL A 689 -2.62 -10.36 -9.86
CA VAL A 689 -1.30 -10.98 -9.64
C VAL A 689 -0.21 -10.06 -10.20
N SER A 690 0.88 -9.91 -9.46
CA SER A 690 2.13 -9.35 -9.98
C SER A 690 3.31 -10.25 -9.66
N ALA A 691 4.20 -10.45 -10.64
CA ALA A 691 5.40 -11.25 -10.46
C ALA A 691 6.52 -10.81 -11.42
N ASP A 692 7.76 -10.88 -10.93
CA ASP A 692 8.95 -10.73 -11.76
C ASP A 692 9.25 -12.07 -12.46
N LEU A 693 9.25 -12.04 -13.79
CA LEU A 693 9.41 -13.20 -14.65
C LEU A 693 10.77 -13.13 -15.35
N THR A 694 11.42 -14.27 -15.48
CA THR A 694 12.66 -14.44 -16.26
C THR A 694 12.33 -15.13 -17.58
N GLU A 695 13.34 -15.44 -18.39
CA GLU A 695 13.17 -16.31 -19.56
C GLU A 695 12.38 -17.59 -19.21
N GLY A 696 11.47 -17.97 -20.11
CA GLY A 696 10.63 -19.16 -19.95
C GLY A 696 9.24 -19.04 -20.57
N THR A 697 8.52 -20.16 -20.59
CA THR A 697 7.11 -20.23 -20.98
C THR A 697 6.22 -20.22 -19.75
N TYR A 698 5.21 -19.37 -19.79
CA TYR A 698 4.30 -19.11 -18.68
C TYR A 698 2.85 -19.32 -19.13
N PHE A 699 2.01 -19.62 -18.14
CA PHE A 699 0.58 -19.78 -18.31
C PHE A 699 -0.15 -18.94 -17.29
N ILE A 700 -1.27 -18.34 -17.67
CA ILE A 700 -2.17 -17.68 -16.74
C ILE A 700 -3.56 -18.27 -16.90
N SER A 701 -4.14 -18.71 -15.81
CA SER A 701 -5.48 -19.29 -15.77
C SER A 701 -6.43 -18.39 -15.01
N VAL A 702 -7.64 -18.22 -15.55
CA VAL A 702 -8.76 -17.55 -14.90
C VAL A 702 -9.82 -18.61 -14.58
N THR A 703 -10.30 -18.63 -13.34
CA THR A 703 -11.41 -19.50 -12.90
C THR A 703 -12.39 -18.71 -12.05
N GLY A 704 -13.53 -19.33 -11.69
CA GLY A 704 -14.36 -18.84 -10.58
C GLY A 704 -13.80 -19.28 -9.23
N LYS A 705 -14.10 -18.53 -8.16
CA LYS A 705 -13.81 -18.90 -6.76
C LYS A 705 -14.44 -20.24 -6.43
N GLY A 706 -13.67 -21.12 -5.79
CA GLY A 706 -14.00 -22.52 -5.49
C GLY A 706 -13.44 -23.53 -6.50
N ASN A 707 -12.93 -23.07 -7.64
CA ASN A 707 -12.29 -23.90 -8.68
C ASN A 707 -10.75 -23.73 -8.72
N GLU A 708 -10.10 -23.54 -7.58
CA GLU A 708 -8.65 -23.31 -7.49
C GLU A 708 -7.82 -24.60 -7.61
N ASP A 709 -8.42 -25.74 -7.26
CA ASP A 709 -7.76 -27.06 -7.19
C ASP A 709 -7.74 -27.81 -8.55
N PHE A 710 -8.00 -27.12 -9.68
CA PHE A 710 -7.97 -27.74 -11.01
C PHE A 710 -6.56 -28.28 -11.35
N ASP A 711 -6.50 -29.36 -12.14
CA ASP A 711 -5.24 -29.88 -12.66
C ASP A 711 -4.93 -29.22 -14.00
N PRO A 712 -3.88 -28.36 -14.10
CA PRO A 712 -3.58 -27.61 -15.31
C PRO A 712 -3.10 -28.50 -16.47
N VAL A 713 -2.78 -29.78 -16.22
CA VAL A 713 -2.32 -30.71 -17.26
C VAL A 713 -3.48 -31.50 -17.87
N ILE A 714 -4.54 -31.76 -17.10
CA ILE A 714 -5.66 -32.60 -17.50
C ILE A 714 -6.89 -31.71 -17.78
N PRO A 715 -7.46 -31.74 -18.99
CA PRO A 715 -8.63 -30.93 -19.32
C PRO A 715 -9.85 -31.34 -18.49
N ASN A 716 -10.74 -30.38 -18.22
CA ASN A 716 -11.98 -30.58 -17.49
C ASN A 716 -11.77 -31.24 -16.12
N THR A 717 -10.80 -30.76 -15.34
CA THR A 717 -10.61 -31.17 -13.93
C THR A 717 -11.13 -30.14 -12.94
N GLY A 718 -11.53 -28.96 -13.41
CA GLY A 718 -12.13 -27.94 -12.57
C GLY A 718 -13.47 -28.39 -11.96
N SER A 719 -13.76 -27.93 -10.74
CA SER A 719 -15.02 -28.13 -10.00
C SER A 719 -14.99 -27.27 -8.74
N GLY A 720 -16.16 -26.99 -8.17
CA GLY A 720 -16.26 -26.31 -6.87
C GLY A 720 -16.59 -24.83 -6.96
N ALA A 721 -16.58 -24.24 -8.17
CA ALA A 721 -16.91 -22.84 -8.30
C ALA A 721 -18.40 -22.55 -8.13
N THR A 722 -18.69 -21.52 -7.35
CA THR A 722 -20.05 -21.05 -7.06
C THR A 722 -20.47 -19.82 -7.86
N SER A 723 -19.53 -19.16 -8.55
CA SER A 723 -19.78 -17.97 -9.38
C SER A 723 -19.49 -18.22 -10.86
N GLN A 724 -20.10 -17.41 -11.72
CA GLN A 724 -19.88 -17.44 -13.17
C GLN A 724 -20.15 -16.06 -13.79
N GLY A 725 -19.61 -15.80 -14.98
CA GLY A 725 -19.91 -14.56 -15.69
C GLY A 725 -18.83 -14.10 -16.66
N VAL A 726 -19.00 -12.90 -17.19
CA VAL A 726 -18.03 -12.27 -18.11
C VAL A 726 -16.88 -11.62 -17.33
N TYR A 727 -15.70 -11.55 -17.94
CA TYR A 727 -14.56 -10.82 -17.40
C TYR A 727 -13.71 -10.20 -18.51
N GLN A 728 -12.93 -9.20 -18.13
CA GLN A 728 -11.77 -8.75 -18.89
C GLN A 728 -10.49 -9.14 -18.17
N LEU A 729 -9.55 -9.82 -18.84
CA LEU A 729 -8.20 -10.02 -18.33
C LEU A 729 -7.28 -8.97 -18.95
N LYS A 730 -6.78 -8.07 -18.11
CA LYS A 730 -5.76 -7.10 -18.46
C LYS A 730 -4.39 -7.66 -18.10
N LEU A 731 -3.49 -7.72 -19.07
CA LEU A 731 -2.09 -8.10 -18.85
C LEU A 731 -1.21 -6.94 -19.26
N ASP A 732 -0.40 -6.47 -18.33
CA ASP A 732 0.67 -5.52 -18.59
C ASP A 732 2.02 -6.19 -18.25
N PHE A 733 2.96 -6.16 -19.17
CA PHE A 733 4.31 -6.64 -18.95
C PHE A 733 5.29 -5.49 -19.14
N LYS A 734 6.11 -5.26 -18.11
CA LYS A 734 7.18 -4.28 -18.10
C LYS A 734 8.51 -5.03 -18.08
N PRO A 735 9.31 -5.00 -19.15
CA PRO A 735 10.55 -5.73 -19.22
C PRO A 735 11.54 -5.24 -18.16
N THR A 736 12.25 -6.19 -17.54
CA THR A 736 13.45 -6.02 -16.72
C THR A 736 14.54 -6.84 -17.40
N ILE A 737 15.80 -6.46 -17.34
CA ILE A 737 16.86 -7.20 -18.05
C ILE A 737 17.59 -8.05 -17.02
N ALA A 738 17.47 -9.37 -17.17
CA ALA A 738 18.29 -10.31 -16.42
C ALA A 738 19.71 -10.34 -16.99
N GLY A 739 20.70 -10.15 -16.11
CA GLY A 739 22.11 -10.46 -16.38
C GLY A 739 22.89 -9.42 -17.17
N GLY A 740 23.51 -8.47 -16.46
CA GLY A 740 24.74 -7.78 -16.90
C GLY A 740 24.56 -6.59 -17.84
N GLY A 741 24.25 -5.42 -17.26
CA GLY A 741 24.74 -4.14 -17.79
C GLY A 741 23.82 -3.38 -18.75
N LEU A 742 22.56 -3.14 -18.36
CA LEU A 742 21.77 -1.96 -18.76
C LEU A 742 20.92 -1.56 -17.54
N LYS A 743 21.14 -0.37 -16.98
CA LYS A 743 20.38 0.15 -15.83
C LYS A 743 19.00 0.65 -16.30
N PHE A 744 17.96 0.54 -15.46
CA PHE A 744 16.57 0.93 -15.80
C PHE A 744 16.16 2.28 -15.24
N THR A 745 16.96 2.79 -14.32
CA THR A 745 16.80 4.08 -13.69
C THR A 745 18.16 4.73 -13.47
N ILE A 746 18.14 5.95 -12.98
CA ILE A 746 19.30 6.59 -12.38
C ILE A 746 19.62 5.80 -11.12
N GLU A 747 20.87 5.45 -10.94
CA GLU A 747 21.36 4.73 -9.77
C GLU A 747 22.57 5.46 -9.23
N ASP A 748 22.76 5.40 -7.93
CA ASP A 748 23.96 5.90 -7.27
C ASP A 748 25.18 4.99 -7.48
N THR A 749 26.30 5.36 -6.85
CA THR A 749 27.55 4.59 -6.92
C THR A 749 27.50 3.23 -6.22
N SER A 750 26.56 3.03 -5.29
CA SER A 750 26.28 1.77 -4.60
C SER A 750 25.33 0.85 -5.39
N GLY A 751 24.65 1.40 -6.40
CA GLY A 751 23.69 0.71 -7.26
C GLY A 751 22.23 0.82 -6.80
N THR A 752 21.91 1.71 -5.87
CA THR A 752 20.54 1.96 -5.42
C THR A 752 19.82 2.87 -6.40
N ALA A 753 18.59 2.52 -6.72
CA ALA A 753 17.77 3.23 -7.69
C ALA A 753 17.30 4.58 -7.13
N LEU A 754 17.17 5.58 -8.00
CA LEU A 754 16.48 6.84 -7.72
C LEU A 754 15.12 6.57 -7.08
N ASP A 755 14.81 7.27 -5.99
CA ASP A 755 13.45 7.44 -5.46
C ASP A 755 12.80 8.62 -6.20
N GLY A 756 12.20 8.29 -7.35
CA GLY A 756 11.64 9.26 -8.28
C GLY A 756 10.31 9.85 -7.83
N ASP A 757 9.47 9.10 -7.13
CA ASP A 757 8.18 9.57 -6.59
C ASP A 757 8.28 10.13 -5.16
N GLY A 758 9.42 9.96 -4.49
CA GLY A 758 9.72 10.56 -3.19
C GLY A 758 8.96 9.89 -2.05
N ASP A 759 8.59 8.62 -2.21
CA ASP A 759 7.83 7.87 -1.19
C ASP A 759 8.72 7.25 -0.11
N GLY A 760 10.04 7.38 -0.24
CA GLY A 760 11.04 6.84 0.67
C GLY A 760 11.56 5.46 0.27
N LEU A 761 11.07 4.88 -0.84
CA LEU A 761 11.55 3.63 -1.41
C LEU A 761 12.23 3.90 -2.76
N ALA A 762 13.34 3.21 -2.99
CA ALA A 762 14.04 3.28 -4.27
C ALA A 762 13.15 2.77 -5.43
N GLY A 763 12.93 3.59 -6.46
CA GLY A 763 12.03 3.27 -7.57
C GLY A 763 11.22 4.47 -8.07
N GLY A 764 10.16 4.19 -8.82
CA GLY A 764 9.25 5.26 -9.26
C GLY A 764 9.82 6.17 -10.37
N ASN A 765 9.12 7.26 -10.65
CA ASN A 765 9.51 8.26 -11.65
C ASN A 765 9.19 9.65 -11.16
N PHE A 766 10.16 10.54 -11.26
CA PHE A 766 9.92 11.95 -10.98
C PHE A 766 9.25 12.62 -12.18
N ASN A 767 8.21 13.40 -11.92
CA ASN A 767 7.51 14.17 -12.94
C ASN A 767 7.37 15.63 -12.50
N PHE A 768 7.77 16.55 -13.38
CA PHE A 768 7.67 17.99 -13.15
C PHE A 768 7.12 18.70 -14.37
N TRP A 769 6.09 19.52 -14.18
CA TRP A 769 5.44 20.27 -15.26
C TRP A 769 5.88 21.73 -15.22
N PHE A 770 6.10 22.31 -16.39
CA PHE A 770 6.36 23.74 -16.54
C PHE A 770 5.88 24.23 -17.90
N ARG A 771 5.59 25.53 -18.01
CA ARG A 771 5.15 26.14 -19.26
C ARG A 771 6.30 26.89 -19.92
N THR A 772 6.42 26.79 -21.23
CA THR A 772 7.40 27.56 -22.01
C THR A 772 6.72 28.43 -23.05
N ALA A 773 7.32 29.58 -23.34
CA ALA A 773 6.84 30.52 -24.33
C ALA A 773 8.00 31.28 -24.98
N ALA A 774 7.79 31.78 -26.20
CA ALA A 774 8.79 32.55 -26.92
C ALA A 774 9.13 33.86 -26.19
N PRO A 775 10.35 34.42 -26.35
CA PRO A 775 10.68 35.71 -25.75
C PRO A 775 9.81 36.84 -26.28
N LEU A 776 9.56 37.84 -25.44
CA LEU A 776 9.01 39.12 -25.87
C LEU A 776 9.83 39.71 -27.03
N GLY A 777 9.15 40.11 -28.11
CA GLY A 777 9.77 40.63 -29.34
C GLY A 777 10.10 39.55 -30.38
N VAL A 778 10.09 38.27 -30.00
CA VAL A 778 10.17 37.11 -30.92
C VAL A 778 8.80 36.48 -31.11
N ALA A 779 7.98 36.42 -30.06
CA ALA A 779 6.63 35.89 -30.11
C ALA A 779 5.77 36.61 -31.16
N THR A 780 5.11 35.85 -32.04
CA THR A 780 4.13 36.38 -32.99
C THR A 780 2.95 37.00 -32.24
N ALA A 781 2.34 38.04 -32.81
CA ALA A 781 1.18 38.69 -32.21
C ALA A 781 0.07 37.68 -31.84
N GLY A 782 -0.37 37.72 -30.59
CA GLY A 782 -1.39 36.82 -30.04
C GLY A 782 -0.89 35.45 -29.58
N GLN A 783 0.40 35.13 -29.74
CA GLN A 783 1.00 33.93 -29.17
C GLN A 783 1.54 34.19 -27.75
N PRO A 784 1.57 33.16 -26.90
CA PRO A 784 2.20 33.24 -25.58
C PRO A 784 3.64 33.76 -25.65
N LYS A 785 4.01 34.58 -24.66
CA LYS A 785 5.37 35.09 -24.50
C LYS A 785 5.87 35.01 -23.06
N THR A 786 7.20 35.06 -22.92
CA THR A 786 7.86 35.14 -21.61
C THR A 786 8.16 36.60 -21.26
N ILE A 787 7.76 37.02 -20.05
CA ILE A 787 7.94 38.36 -19.49
C ILE A 787 8.78 38.27 -18.22
N PHE A 788 9.77 39.14 -18.08
CA PHE A 788 10.69 39.16 -16.94
C PHE A 788 10.42 40.33 -16.00
N VAL A 789 10.44 40.03 -14.71
CA VAL A 789 10.40 40.99 -13.62
C VAL A 789 11.68 40.87 -12.79
N ASP A 790 12.36 41.99 -12.58
CA ASP A 790 13.61 42.10 -11.85
C ASP A 790 13.62 43.37 -10.99
N LYS A 791 13.51 43.20 -9.67
CA LYS A 791 13.48 44.33 -8.73
C LYS A 791 14.76 45.16 -8.75
N SER A 792 15.87 44.56 -9.15
CA SER A 792 17.18 45.24 -9.19
C SER A 792 17.37 46.12 -10.43
N PHE A 793 16.47 46.03 -11.42
CA PHE A 793 16.63 46.75 -12.67
C PHE A 793 16.29 48.25 -12.54
N THR A 794 17.24 49.09 -12.95
CA THR A 794 17.14 50.57 -12.87
C THR A 794 17.09 51.25 -14.24
N GLY A 795 16.95 50.49 -15.34
CA GLY A 795 16.87 51.04 -16.69
C GLY A 795 15.48 51.56 -17.07
N SER A 796 15.30 51.93 -18.35
CA SER A 796 14.01 52.42 -18.87
C SER A 796 12.88 51.41 -18.69
N GLN A 797 11.75 51.85 -18.13
CA GLN A 797 10.52 51.07 -17.95
C GLN A 797 9.46 51.40 -19.03
N THR A 798 9.90 51.66 -20.26
CA THR A 798 9.02 52.07 -21.38
C THR A 798 9.49 51.49 -22.72
N GLY A 799 8.58 51.38 -23.69
CA GLY A 799 8.88 50.95 -25.06
C GLY A 799 8.51 49.50 -25.35
N ALA A 800 8.80 49.05 -26.58
CA ALA A 800 8.36 47.74 -27.09
C ALA A 800 9.10 46.53 -26.49
N LEU A 801 10.25 46.74 -25.83
CA LEU A 801 11.04 45.70 -25.19
C LEU A 801 10.76 45.59 -23.68
N LEU A 802 9.82 46.35 -23.14
CA LEU A 802 9.46 46.32 -21.72
C LEU A 802 8.95 44.92 -21.31
N GLY A 803 9.67 44.26 -20.40
CA GLY A 803 9.44 42.88 -20.00
C GLY A 803 10.37 41.87 -20.68
N SER A 804 11.29 42.30 -21.55
CA SER A 804 12.34 41.43 -22.10
C SER A 804 13.50 41.24 -21.09
N PRO A 805 14.39 40.25 -21.27
CA PRO A 805 15.58 40.11 -20.43
C PRO A 805 16.50 41.35 -20.38
N ALA A 806 16.50 42.16 -21.44
CA ALA A 806 17.30 43.39 -21.52
C ALA A 806 16.62 44.62 -20.89
N GLN A 807 15.29 44.60 -20.79
CA GLN A 807 14.48 45.65 -20.16
C GLN A 807 13.38 45.03 -19.30
N PRO A 808 13.71 44.29 -18.22
CA PRO A 808 12.72 43.66 -17.35
C PRO A 808 11.91 44.73 -16.61
N ILE A 809 10.71 44.35 -16.19
CA ILE A 809 9.86 45.20 -15.35
C ILE A 809 10.39 45.16 -13.92
N ASN A 810 10.35 46.26 -13.17
CA ASN A 810 10.90 46.28 -11.81
C ASN A 810 9.85 46.38 -10.69
N THR A 811 8.58 46.10 -11.01
CA THR A 811 7.48 46.06 -10.03
C THR A 811 6.50 44.92 -10.33
N LEU A 812 5.98 44.25 -9.28
CA LEU A 812 4.87 43.30 -9.41
C LEU A 812 3.49 43.96 -9.32
N ASP A 813 3.42 45.28 -9.22
CA ASP A 813 2.15 46.01 -9.24
C ASP A 813 1.58 46.02 -10.66
N PHE A 814 0.79 45.01 -11.01
CA PHE A 814 0.20 44.86 -12.34
C PHE A 814 -0.65 46.06 -12.77
N SER A 815 -1.14 46.89 -11.83
CA SER A 815 -1.88 48.12 -12.17
C SER A 815 -1.02 49.19 -12.84
N LYS A 816 0.31 49.11 -12.68
CA LYS A 816 1.29 49.99 -13.32
C LYS A 816 1.77 49.48 -14.67
N TRP A 817 1.35 48.29 -15.09
CA TRP A 817 1.80 47.69 -16.34
C TRP A 817 0.96 48.20 -17.52
N PRO A 818 1.53 48.30 -18.74
CA PRO A 818 0.75 48.61 -19.93
C PRO A 818 -0.37 47.59 -20.15
N ALA A 819 -1.57 48.08 -20.48
CA ALA A 819 -2.71 47.22 -20.78
C ALA A 819 -2.38 46.25 -21.93
N GLY A 820 -2.73 44.98 -21.76
CA GLY A 820 -2.47 43.93 -22.75
C GLY A 820 -1.01 43.45 -22.83
N LEU A 821 -0.12 43.93 -21.95
CA LEU A 821 1.25 43.42 -21.89
C LEU A 821 1.26 41.95 -21.47
N LEU A 822 0.51 41.59 -20.42
CA LEU A 822 0.39 40.24 -19.91
C LEU A 822 -0.98 39.67 -20.32
N LEU A 823 -0.97 38.53 -21.01
CA LEU A 823 -2.14 37.88 -21.60
C LEU A 823 -2.24 36.41 -21.16
N PRO A 824 -3.44 35.79 -21.21
CA PRO A 824 -3.59 34.36 -20.95
C PRO A 824 -2.65 33.52 -21.83
N GLY A 825 -1.97 32.55 -21.23
CA GLY A 825 -0.98 31.68 -21.84
C GLY A 825 0.48 32.14 -21.63
N ASP A 826 0.71 33.40 -21.28
CA ASP A 826 2.05 33.96 -21.04
C ASP A 826 2.74 33.35 -19.81
N VAL A 827 4.07 33.38 -19.82
CA VAL A 827 4.93 32.99 -18.70
C VAL A 827 5.53 34.25 -18.08
N LEU A 828 5.29 34.46 -16.79
CA LEU A 828 5.86 35.55 -16.02
C LEU A 828 7.01 35.05 -15.15
N ARG A 829 8.23 35.50 -15.38
CA ARG A 829 9.40 35.13 -14.58
C ARG A 829 9.83 36.24 -13.64
N VAL A 830 9.82 35.96 -12.35
CA VAL A 830 10.24 36.88 -11.28
C VAL A 830 11.61 36.45 -10.79
N THR A 831 12.61 37.28 -11.07
CA THR A 831 14.01 36.92 -10.87
C THR A 831 14.53 37.32 -9.49
N GLY A 832 15.51 36.56 -8.99
CA GLY A 832 16.24 36.90 -7.78
C GLY A 832 17.17 38.11 -7.96
N GLY A 833 17.37 38.87 -6.89
CA GLY A 833 18.40 39.91 -6.82
C GLY A 833 19.80 39.31 -6.63
N VAL A 834 20.85 40.10 -6.85
CA VAL A 834 22.25 39.70 -6.63
C VAL A 834 22.84 40.34 -5.37
N GLY A 835 23.93 39.77 -4.87
CA GLY A 835 24.69 40.30 -3.74
C GLY A 835 24.25 39.77 -2.38
N PRO A 836 24.81 40.32 -1.28
CA PRO A 836 24.53 39.87 0.08
C PRO A 836 23.04 39.98 0.43
N LEU A 837 22.53 38.97 1.14
CA LEU A 837 21.12 38.84 1.52
C LEU A 837 20.54 40.13 2.14
N ALA A 838 21.27 40.77 3.06
CA ALA A 838 20.81 41.98 3.77
C ALA A 838 20.66 43.24 2.87
N THR A 839 21.25 43.24 1.68
CA THR A 839 21.21 44.40 0.76
C THR A 839 20.45 44.11 -0.53
N ARG A 840 20.00 42.87 -0.71
CA ARG A 840 19.36 42.41 -1.93
C ARG A 840 17.98 43.05 -2.08
N PRO A 841 17.62 43.63 -3.24
CA PRO A 841 16.30 44.19 -3.45
C PRO A 841 15.21 43.14 -3.22
N ALA A 842 14.14 43.52 -2.51
CA ALA A 842 12.99 42.67 -2.22
C ALA A 842 11.73 43.22 -2.90
N TYR A 843 10.82 42.33 -3.27
CA TYR A 843 9.48 42.68 -3.74
C TYR A 843 8.57 42.91 -2.53
N GLU A 844 7.94 44.07 -2.42
CA GLU A 844 7.20 44.52 -1.24
C GLU A 844 5.71 44.68 -1.55
N ILE A 845 4.87 43.82 -0.96
CA ILE A 845 3.46 43.67 -1.32
C ILE A 845 2.58 43.88 -0.09
N GLY A 846 1.52 44.67 -0.24
CA GLY A 846 0.56 44.97 0.82
C GLY A 846 0.61 46.41 1.28
N ARG A 847 0.42 46.63 2.59
CA ARG A 847 0.44 47.96 3.19
C ARG A 847 1.39 48.05 4.36
N GLY A 848 2.20 49.10 4.43
CA GLY A 848 3.18 49.28 5.49
C GLY A 848 3.81 50.66 5.54
N GLY A 849 4.79 50.83 6.41
CA GLY A 849 5.54 52.07 6.58
C GLY A 849 4.72 53.24 7.13
N VAL A 850 5.23 54.45 6.95
CA VAL A 850 4.60 55.69 7.44
C VAL A 850 3.27 55.92 6.72
N GLY A 851 2.18 56.04 7.50
CA GLY A 851 0.84 56.29 6.95
C GLY A 851 0.16 55.07 6.33
N ASN A 852 0.70 53.85 6.51
CA ASN A 852 0.11 52.60 6.01
C ASN A 852 -0.15 52.60 4.49
N ALA A 853 0.85 53.08 3.74
CA ALA A 853 0.79 53.22 2.29
C ALA A 853 0.86 51.87 1.58
N ILE A 854 0.38 51.81 0.33
CA ILE A 854 0.57 50.64 -0.54
C ILE A 854 2.07 50.51 -0.82
N LEU A 855 2.60 49.30 -0.65
CA LEU A 855 4.01 48.99 -0.85
C LEU A 855 4.40 49.01 -2.33
N SER A 856 5.71 48.95 -2.61
CA SER A 856 6.26 49.29 -3.93
C SER A 856 5.85 48.31 -5.05
N ASP A 857 5.40 47.10 -4.71
CA ASP A 857 4.97 46.04 -5.62
C ASP A 857 3.46 45.75 -5.56
N GLY A 858 2.68 46.68 -5.01
CA GLY A 858 1.23 46.65 -5.08
C GLY A 858 0.57 46.21 -3.78
N LEU A 859 -0.77 46.21 -3.78
CA LEU A 859 -1.57 45.86 -2.60
C LEU A 859 -1.72 44.34 -2.43
N THR A 860 -1.94 43.62 -3.53
CA THR A 860 -2.10 42.17 -3.56
C THR A 860 -1.28 41.59 -4.71
N LEU A 861 -0.86 40.33 -4.57
CA LEU A 861 -0.24 39.58 -5.65
C LEU A 861 -1.18 38.46 -6.07
N GLU A 862 -2.03 38.75 -7.04
CA GLU A 862 -2.94 37.78 -7.64
C GLU A 862 -2.47 37.44 -9.05
N VAL A 863 -2.10 36.18 -9.29
CA VAL A 863 -1.64 35.74 -10.61
C VAL A 863 -2.79 35.92 -11.62
N PRO A 864 -2.59 36.64 -12.73
CA PRO A 864 -3.67 36.87 -13.69
C PRO A 864 -4.15 35.59 -14.38
N GLN A 865 -5.42 35.59 -14.83
CA GLN A 865 -6.06 34.45 -15.49
C GLN A 865 -5.18 33.89 -16.63
N GLY A 866 -4.98 32.57 -16.65
CA GLY A 866 -4.21 31.89 -17.69
C GLY A 866 -2.70 32.12 -17.68
N VAL A 867 -2.15 32.86 -16.71
CA VAL A 867 -0.70 33.15 -16.63
C VAL A 867 -0.02 32.16 -15.71
N THR A 868 1.14 31.64 -16.13
CA THR A 868 2.04 30.88 -15.25
C THR A 868 3.14 31.79 -14.72
N MET A 869 3.13 32.06 -13.42
CA MET A 869 4.16 32.84 -12.74
C MET A 869 5.24 31.92 -12.17
N MET A 870 6.50 32.17 -12.49
CA MET A 870 7.68 31.44 -12.01
C MET A 870 8.56 32.39 -11.18
N ILE A 871 8.65 32.17 -9.87
CA ILE A 871 9.55 32.88 -8.98
C ILE A 871 10.85 32.09 -8.88
N GLU A 872 11.95 32.70 -9.31
CA GLU A 872 13.25 32.05 -9.38
C GLU A 872 14.05 32.18 -8.07
N ALA A 873 14.98 31.25 -7.88
CA ALA A 873 15.94 31.22 -6.78
C ALA A 873 16.52 32.60 -6.44
N GLY A 874 16.59 32.89 -5.13
CA GLY A 874 17.17 34.12 -4.60
C GLY A 874 16.24 35.33 -4.62
N ALA A 875 15.01 35.19 -5.11
CA ALA A 875 13.96 36.21 -4.96
C ALA A 875 13.51 36.33 -3.50
N ILE A 876 13.27 37.57 -3.08
CA ILE A 876 12.80 37.89 -1.73
C ILE A 876 11.48 38.64 -1.87
N LEU A 877 10.42 38.10 -1.27
CA LEU A 877 9.09 38.70 -1.22
C LEU A 877 8.78 39.06 0.25
N LYS A 878 8.53 40.34 0.47
CA LYS A 878 8.19 40.96 1.75
C LYS A 878 6.73 41.37 1.74
N LEU A 879 5.92 40.77 2.59
CA LEU A 879 4.47 40.97 2.59
C LEU A 879 3.98 41.58 3.91
N GLN A 880 2.93 42.41 3.85
CA GLN A 880 2.22 42.90 5.05
C GLN A 880 0.73 43.09 4.77
N GLY A 881 -0.12 42.36 5.50
CA GLY A 881 -1.57 42.41 5.35
C GLY A 881 -2.05 42.00 3.94
N SER A 882 -1.29 41.11 3.28
CA SER A 882 -1.53 40.65 1.92
C SER A 882 -1.27 39.16 1.77
N ARG A 883 -1.58 38.60 0.60
CA ARG A 883 -1.29 37.20 0.23
C ARG A 883 -0.85 37.10 -1.23
N ILE A 884 -0.36 35.91 -1.58
CA ILE A 884 -0.14 35.50 -2.95
C ILE A 884 -1.25 34.51 -3.30
N SER A 885 -1.99 34.74 -4.38
CA SER A 885 -3.06 33.81 -4.77
C SER A 885 -3.07 33.51 -6.26
N THR A 886 -3.44 32.28 -6.58
CA THR A 886 -3.68 31.79 -7.94
C THR A 886 -5.01 31.05 -7.99
N GLY A 887 -5.66 31.07 -9.15
CA GLY A 887 -7.00 30.53 -9.37
C GLY A 887 -8.12 31.42 -8.83
N SER A 888 -9.37 31.09 -9.17
CA SER A 888 -10.52 32.00 -8.93
C SER A 888 -10.92 32.06 -7.46
N LEU A 889 -11.11 33.27 -6.93
CA LEU A 889 -11.53 33.50 -5.53
C LEU A 889 -13.05 33.48 -5.35
N SER A 890 -13.79 33.71 -6.43
CA SER A 890 -15.25 33.71 -6.44
C SER A 890 -15.75 33.52 -7.87
N ALA A 891 -17.03 33.15 -8.02
CA ALA A 891 -17.65 33.02 -9.35
C ALA A 891 -17.64 34.32 -10.17
N SER A 892 -17.48 35.49 -9.53
CA SER A 892 -17.43 36.79 -10.21
C SER A 892 -16.03 37.25 -10.60
N ILE A 893 -14.97 36.63 -10.06
CA ILE A 893 -13.57 36.99 -10.34
C ILE A 893 -12.87 35.76 -10.92
N ASN A 894 -12.90 35.67 -12.25
CA ASN A 894 -12.29 34.56 -12.97
C ASN A 894 -10.76 34.74 -13.07
N LYS A 895 -10.03 33.85 -12.40
CA LYS A 895 -8.57 33.69 -12.48
C LYS A 895 -8.19 32.25 -12.83
N SER A 896 -9.13 31.48 -13.39
CA SER A 896 -8.90 30.11 -13.86
C SER A 896 -7.65 29.98 -14.73
N MET A 897 -7.06 28.79 -14.73
CA MET A 897 -5.84 28.48 -15.50
C MET A 897 -4.62 29.34 -15.13
N SER A 898 -4.64 30.08 -14.02
CA SER A 898 -3.43 30.69 -13.48
C SER A 898 -2.64 29.68 -12.65
N ALA A 899 -1.32 29.78 -12.65
CA ALA A 899 -0.46 28.90 -11.86
C ALA A 899 0.73 29.64 -11.27
N LEU A 900 1.23 29.17 -10.13
CA LEU A 900 2.41 29.70 -9.47
C LEU A 900 3.45 28.59 -9.25
N GLN A 901 4.68 28.88 -9.67
CA GLN A 901 5.86 28.05 -9.46
C GLN A 901 6.89 28.82 -8.65
N VAL A 902 7.33 28.24 -7.54
CA VAL A 902 8.44 28.73 -6.72
C VAL A 902 9.60 27.77 -6.92
N LEU A 903 10.64 28.26 -7.60
CA LEU A 903 11.75 27.48 -8.14
C LEU A 903 13.04 27.82 -7.37
N GLY A 904 13.04 27.58 -6.06
CA GLY A 904 14.25 27.66 -5.25
C GLY A 904 15.23 26.53 -5.59
N THR A 905 16.47 26.68 -5.14
CA THR A 905 17.53 25.66 -5.23
C THR A 905 18.09 25.37 -3.84
N PRO A 906 18.75 24.22 -3.62
CA PRO A 906 19.41 23.93 -2.34
C PRO A 906 20.41 25.02 -1.92
N SER A 907 21.16 25.58 -2.87
CA SER A 907 22.14 26.65 -2.60
C SER A 907 21.52 28.05 -2.42
N GLU A 908 20.34 28.29 -3.00
CA GLU A 908 19.72 29.61 -3.02
C GLU A 908 18.18 29.48 -3.04
N GLN A 909 17.58 29.75 -1.90
CA GLN A 909 16.14 29.61 -1.66
C GLN A 909 15.33 30.83 -2.15
N VAL A 910 14.04 30.63 -2.41
CA VAL A 910 13.08 31.74 -2.53
C VAL A 910 12.57 32.10 -1.14
N ARG A 911 12.59 33.38 -0.78
CA ARG A 911 12.28 33.84 0.59
C ARG A 911 10.96 34.59 0.62
N PHE A 912 10.03 34.16 1.46
CA PHE A 912 8.78 34.86 1.78
C PHE A 912 8.80 35.26 3.25
N THR A 913 8.69 36.55 3.53
CA THR A 913 8.78 37.07 4.90
C THR A 913 7.92 38.31 5.09
N SER A 914 7.87 38.82 6.33
CA SER A 914 7.19 40.06 6.68
C SER A 914 7.93 41.28 6.13
N TYR A 915 7.19 42.32 5.73
CA TYR A 915 7.77 43.65 5.45
C TYR A 915 8.50 44.25 6.66
N ARG A 916 8.18 43.81 7.88
CA ARG A 916 8.85 44.20 9.13
C ARG A 916 10.14 43.44 9.44
N ASP A 917 10.50 42.47 8.60
CA ASP A 917 11.71 41.68 8.80
C ASP A 917 12.95 42.44 8.29
N GLU A 918 13.72 43.03 9.19
CA GLU A 918 14.94 43.77 8.85
C GLU A 918 16.11 42.87 8.44
N THR A 919 16.01 41.55 8.64
CA THR A 919 17.13 40.62 8.43
C THR A 919 17.22 40.07 7.01
N GLN A 920 16.13 40.16 6.24
CA GLN A 920 15.99 39.55 4.92
C GLN A 920 15.82 40.61 3.84
N GLY A 921 16.76 40.72 2.90
CA GLY A 921 16.68 41.74 1.85
C GLY A 921 16.93 43.15 2.37
N LYS A 922 17.04 44.11 1.44
CA LYS A 922 17.17 45.53 1.75
C LYS A 922 15.97 46.00 2.59
N ASP A 923 16.23 46.54 3.77
CA ASP A 923 15.22 47.20 4.56
C ASP A 923 14.89 48.58 3.98
N THR A 924 13.62 48.76 3.63
CA THR A 924 13.05 50.02 3.12
C THR A 924 12.07 50.64 4.11
N ASN A 925 11.81 49.95 5.23
CA ASN A 925 10.97 50.48 6.28
C ASN A 925 11.74 51.60 7.01
N PRO A 926 11.22 52.84 7.04
CA PRO A 926 11.91 53.93 7.74
C PRO A 926 11.84 53.80 9.27
N LEU A 927 11.09 52.83 9.80
CA LEU A 927 10.93 52.55 11.21
C LEU A 927 11.68 51.27 11.58
N THR A 928 12.30 51.26 12.76
CA THR A 928 12.78 50.01 13.35
C THR A 928 11.58 49.13 13.73
N THR A 929 11.53 47.92 13.20
CA THR A 929 10.41 46.98 13.34
C THR A 929 10.88 45.59 13.76
N THR A 930 9.92 44.75 14.14
CA THR A 930 10.15 43.35 14.48
C THR A 930 9.06 42.53 13.81
N PRO A 931 9.41 41.48 13.04
CA PRO A 931 8.43 40.66 12.36
C PRO A 931 7.65 39.79 13.35
N GLY A 932 6.36 39.55 13.06
CA GLY A 932 5.48 38.73 13.88
C GLY A 932 4.68 37.73 13.05
N SER A 933 4.34 36.58 13.65
CA SER A 933 3.44 35.60 13.00
C SER A 933 2.13 36.27 12.59
N GLY A 934 1.67 35.99 11.38
CA GLY A 934 0.45 36.57 10.82
C GLY A 934 0.60 38.00 10.29
N ASP A 935 1.82 38.49 10.08
CA ASP A 935 2.03 39.76 9.39
C ASP A 935 1.48 39.74 7.95
N TRP A 936 1.36 38.55 7.34
CA TRP A 936 0.75 38.32 6.03
C TRP A 936 -0.01 36.97 6.00
N GLY A 937 -0.83 36.76 4.96
CA GLY A 937 -1.76 35.64 4.86
C GLY A 937 -1.08 34.30 4.55
N GLY A 938 -0.57 34.16 3.34
CA GLY A 938 0.02 32.91 2.84
C GLY A 938 0.12 32.88 1.32
N ILE A 939 0.40 31.69 0.80
CA ILE A 939 0.31 31.36 -0.62
C ILE A 939 -0.91 30.47 -0.80
N ASP A 940 -1.88 30.94 -1.57
CA ASP A 940 -3.18 30.31 -1.71
C ASP A 940 -3.39 29.80 -3.15
N PHE A 941 -3.56 28.49 -3.29
CA PHE A 941 -3.93 27.82 -4.54
C PHE A 941 -5.44 27.56 -4.54
N HIS A 942 -6.19 28.24 -5.39
CA HIS A 942 -7.65 28.14 -5.45
C HIS A 942 -8.11 27.41 -6.73
N GLU A 943 -8.53 26.16 -6.61
CA GLU A 943 -9.16 25.44 -7.73
C GLU A 943 -10.61 25.00 -7.43
N ASP A 944 -11.06 25.17 -6.20
CA ASP A 944 -12.39 24.75 -5.72
C ASP A 944 -13.51 25.52 -6.42
N VAL A 945 -13.38 26.84 -6.53
CA VAL A 945 -14.32 27.70 -7.24
C VAL A 945 -14.31 27.37 -8.74
N ASP A 946 -13.12 27.24 -9.33
CA ASP A 946 -12.97 26.89 -10.74
C ASP A 946 -13.63 25.55 -11.05
N ARG A 947 -13.43 24.55 -10.19
CA ARG A 947 -14.03 23.21 -10.30
C ARG A 947 -15.55 23.26 -10.19
N ARG A 948 -16.09 24.02 -9.23
CA ARG A 948 -17.53 24.13 -8.95
C ARG A 948 -18.27 24.86 -10.07
N GLU A 949 -17.68 25.92 -10.62
CA GLU A 949 -18.28 26.74 -11.67
C GLU A 949 -18.00 26.19 -13.10
N GLY A 950 -17.26 25.07 -13.20
CA GLY A 950 -16.93 24.45 -14.49
C GLY A 950 -15.94 25.27 -15.33
N LEU A 951 -15.13 26.11 -14.68
CA LEU A 951 -14.03 26.84 -15.32
C LEU A 951 -12.84 25.91 -15.60
N GLY A 952 -11.91 26.36 -16.44
CA GLY A 952 -10.75 25.56 -16.81
C GLY A 952 -9.78 25.33 -15.64
N SER A 953 -9.27 24.10 -15.51
CA SER A 953 -8.16 23.74 -14.61
C SER A 953 -7.16 22.85 -15.37
N TYR A 954 -5.87 23.06 -15.12
CA TYR A 954 -4.79 22.24 -15.66
C TYR A 954 -4.76 20.85 -15.00
N GLU A 955 -5.11 20.73 -13.72
CA GLU A 955 -5.09 19.44 -13.02
C GLU A 955 -6.12 18.46 -13.60
N ARG A 956 -7.28 18.95 -14.05
CA ARG A 956 -8.27 18.13 -14.80
C ARG A 956 -7.74 17.58 -16.12
N LYS A 957 -6.61 18.10 -16.60
CA LYS A 957 -5.90 17.66 -17.81
C LYS A 957 -4.65 16.84 -17.45
N GLY A 958 -4.46 16.43 -16.19
CA GLY A 958 -3.27 15.71 -15.74
C GLY A 958 -2.00 16.58 -15.71
N ILE A 959 -2.14 17.90 -15.57
CA ILE A 959 -1.04 18.86 -15.59
C ILE A 959 -0.97 19.60 -14.25
N PHE A 960 0.15 19.44 -13.56
CA PHE A 960 0.36 19.98 -12.21
C PHE A 960 1.38 21.13 -12.23
N LEU A 961 0.92 22.32 -12.60
CA LEU A 961 1.80 23.51 -12.73
C LEU A 961 2.06 24.22 -11.40
N ASN A 962 1.15 24.13 -10.43
CA ASN A 962 1.36 24.74 -9.12
C ASN A 962 2.45 23.97 -8.36
N TYR A 963 3.55 24.65 -8.02
CA TYR A 963 4.72 23.98 -7.46
C TYR A 963 5.48 24.91 -6.51
N VAL A 964 5.89 24.39 -5.35
CA VAL A 964 6.72 25.13 -4.39
C VAL A 964 7.87 24.25 -3.94
N SER A 965 9.10 24.64 -4.27
CA SER A 965 10.31 23.94 -3.85
C SER A 965 11.36 24.92 -3.33
N ASN A 966 12.13 24.46 -2.33
CA ASN A 966 13.25 25.17 -1.72
C ASN A 966 12.89 26.63 -1.35
N ALA A 967 11.76 26.79 -0.67
CA ALA A 967 11.24 28.06 -0.21
C ALA A 967 11.44 28.22 1.31
N ASP A 968 11.82 29.42 1.73
CA ASP A 968 11.92 29.82 3.13
C ASP A 968 10.74 30.75 3.45
N ILE A 969 9.74 30.23 4.14
CA ILE A 969 8.45 30.90 4.40
C ILE A 969 8.36 31.22 5.89
N ARG A 970 8.37 32.52 6.24
CA ARG A 970 8.29 33.00 7.62
C ARG A 970 7.15 33.97 7.84
N TYR A 971 6.66 34.04 9.08
CA TYR A 971 5.74 35.06 9.58
C TYR A 971 4.38 35.17 8.86
N GLY A 972 3.96 34.12 8.15
CA GLY A 972 2.64 34.01 7.51
C GLY A 972 1.53 33.57 8.48
N GLY A 973 0.36 33.19 7.95
CA GLY A 973 -0.77 32.65 8.71
C GLY A 973 -1.72 33.69 9.31
N GLY A 974 -1.68 34.94 8.81
CA GLY A 974 -2.47 36.05 9.35
C GLY A 974 -3.84 36.18 8.71
N GLN A 975 -4.82 36.69 9.46
CA GLN A 975 -6.09 37.09 8.88
C GLN A 975 -5.90 38.35 8.05
N ILE A 976 -6.22 38.26 6.76
CA ILE A 976 -6.15 39.38 5.82
C ILE A 976 -7.55 39.81 5.39
N THR A 977 -7.71 41.11 5.15
CA THR A 977 -8.93 41.63 4.55
C THR A 977 -8.81 41.48 3.03
N VAL A 978 -9.53 40.50 2.48
CA VAL A 978 -9.69 40.32 1.03
C VAL A 978 -10.77 41.31 0.57
N SER A 979 -10.40 42.31 -0.22
CA SER A 979 -11.31 43.34 -0.75
C SER A 979 -11.58 43.15 -2.23
#